data_AF-A0A6D2G6Q6-F1
#
_entry.id   AF-A0A6D2G6Q6-F1
#
_cell.length_a   1.000
_cell.length_b   1.000
_cell.length_c   1.000
_cell.angle_alpha   90.00
_cell.angle_beta   90.00
_cell.angle_gamma   90.00
#
_symmetry.space_group_name_H-M   'P 1'
#
loop_
_entity.id
_entity.type
_entity.pdbx_description
1 polymer ?
#
loop_
_entity_poly.entity_id
_entity_poly.type
_entity_poly.pdbx_seq_one_letter_code
_entity_poly.pdbx_strand_id
1 'polypeptide(L)'
;METDHGWPTQSHAYIAAETRDTQIAHVSLATGDEGYSSEANYLTCSANEMVAILDVWFNEDPTQRNAVAQVGQQVKMNVHSRNALNGEVLPYTDFTITMQAGKRRDGLSTGFTDPSQGELIIGGEAHVSGQVAWRGVTDAQGRAEVIIEQPRGVGLLTPLDVAPVDSLIKTPASRSVKFTVVTSPDTPEAKMWGHMPDTVSVGNITFERPKLASEASTTYTHDEANESWARVSHADAVSNTAKGGCAVNRLPRIDQLKALYNANSGGAMHSVRGWPVGWQYWSSTPVSATSWKYLALDSGKESATGNNSIYVSCLASDNPIPASIIIEPVDASLWYDGGGVHAVKVKKGDTLQLKVTVKDAGGNPLPNAPFVLNRGDGYTRQNEKHTAGETSDSIVTPVVIDGESLNDTATKIGKMTGADGTKIISVTRPDTNGTRTAITAALYDNASVNASIDTIFTVITSPDSDEAQMWGHMQESLTAADGTVFQRPLLYTERSTNINMTGYTEDNENWAAFLGPASARSNPANCAVGYYPSVEMLDSLYSKYPNRTIKTAQGWPIDHSYWSESAAPSFGVEKPYLYYVVDLGDDSRRAASNSYVNGMQYQVCTKAPQPQATQIVLSTAQAKDAGSQAVKVKNSETIPLLVTTIDAAGKPIGNTPFMLTGDVGRARNVSYTGWSASNLQVASSGQAPQLVVSGSALYGTTGADGTLALDLSAPGGPGVKNTLTTSLIDTSSASSSLPVIFTTITSPDSDKANMWGHMPETFSASNGSEFNRPLLYSELSSTTDTSTYTTANETWFTVNNFDKGRGACSVAQMATAADYQSLYGDHPGGAIAVDLGLPTGKSWWSGDRILTGQSLYWQYTNLKTGNANTSTSNSSNYLQLCRSRLPEMKVSLSLMPWDAQRAAAVVKKGEQIAATVTVTNGAGQPVNNALVKLTRGSALTRAGNTYTTNSADDITLNDIQPSDTATYLLDTTSKYLYVQTNELGQVTFTLSQNKGVGLKTPVIASLVDDASVTDSKDAIFTVVSSPDSDKAAMWGHMPETVTNSAGVTFRRPLLAAEMTPASVDHTYTEDNEAWPEVSKNDAQTTGVTGCDEAYQPLLADLKTLYGDHPKGELDTLYGWPVKSAGYWWALDRLPSGAYQYMRLDTGEISSYYSPMMSAAQVCLTEPHAPLPAAIELTSSLPVDVRR
;
A
#
# COMPACT_ATOMS: atom_id res chain seq x y z
N MET A 1 -33.82 122.54 -117.00
CA MET A 1 -33.67 121.08 -116.97
C MET A 1 -32.78 120.85 -115.79
N GLU A 2 -33.36 120.57 -114.63
CA GLU A 2 -32.61 120.29 -113.40
C GLU A 2 -31.92 118.93 -113.55
N THR A 3 -30.77 118.74 -112.89
CA THR A 3 -30.13 117.41 -112.80
C THR A 3 -30.93 116.48 -111.90
N ASP A 4 -30.65 115.17 -111.92
CA ASP A 4 -31.29 114.16 -111.06
C ASP A 4 -31.23 114.44 -109.55
N HIS A 5 -30.41 115.42 -109.14
CA HIS A 5 -30.26 115.86 -107.75
C HIS A 5 -30.82 117.27 -107.49
N GLY A 6 -31.62 117.83 -108.40
CA GLY A 6 -32.34 119.09 -108.23
C GLY A 6 -31.49 120.35 -108.39
N TRP A 7 -30.32 120.24 -109.02
CA TRP A 7 -29.42 121.38 -109.19
C TRP A 7 -29.80 122.18 -110.45
N PRO A 8 -30.01 123.51 -110.34
CA PRO A 8 -30.39 124.35 -111.48
C PRO A 8 -29.22 124.55 -112.45
N THR A 9 -29.36 124.10 -113.70
CA THR A 9 -28.27 124.17 -114.71
C THR A 9 -28.59 125.05 -115.92
N GLN A 10 -29.79 125.61 -116.02
CA GLN A 10 -30.21 126.36 -117.23
C GLN A 10 -29.82 127.84 -117.23
N SER A 11 -29.60 128.45 -116.07
CA SER A 11 -29.57 129.92 -115.96
C SER A 11 -28.19 130.48 -115.68
N HIS A 12 -27.39 129.81 -114.87
CA HIS A 12 -26.06 130.28 -114.44
C HIS A 12 -25.11 129.08 -114.24
N ALA A 13 -23.81 129.33 -114.37
CA ALA A 13 -22.78 128.35 -114.06
C ALA A 13 -22.51 128.28 -112.54
N TYR A 14 -21.74 127.30 -112.10
CA TYR A 14 -21.36 127.13 -110.69
C TYR A 14 -19.97 127.70 -110.44
N ILE A 15 -19.83 128.43 -109.34
CA ILE A 15 -18.57 129.05 -108.93
C ILE A 15 -17.55 127.98 -108.58
N ALA A 16 -16.39 128.04 -109.23
CA ALA A 16 -15.17 127.38 -108.77
C ALA A 16 -14.33 128.38 -107.97
N ALA A 17 -13.53 127.89 -107.02
CA ALA A 17 -12.82 128.74 -106.05
C ALA A 17 -11.69 129.63 -106.63
N GLU A 18 -11.48 129.63 -107.94
CA GLU A 18 -10.36 130.29 -108.62
C GLU A 18 -10.75 131.66 -109.21
N THR A 19 -9.84 132.65 -109.23
CA THR A 19 -10.12 134.04 -109.69
C THR A 19 -8.97 134.64 -110.51
N ARG A 20 -9.25 135.47 -111.51
CA ARG A 20 -8.24 136.17 -112.34
C ARG A 20 -8.73 137.56 -112.79
N ASP A 21 -7.89 138.59 -112.62
CA ASP A 21 -8.14 139.99 -113.02
C ASP A 21 -9.58 140.49 -112.74
N THR A 22 -10.04 140.25 -111.50
CA THR A 22 -11.36 140.60 -110.93
C THR A 22 -12.58 139.79 -111.43
N GLN A 23 -12.37 138.69 -112.16
CA GLN A 23 -13.40 137.74 -112.57
C GLN A 23 -13.24 136.37 -111.87
N ILE A 24 -14.35 135.66 -111.63
CA ILE A 24 -14.38 134.37 -110.92
C ILE A 24 -14.54 133.23 -111.93
N ALA A 25 -13.78 132.15 -111.74
CA ALA A 25 -13.90 130.93 -112.52
C ALA A 25 -15.28 130.31 -112.30
N HIS A 26 -15.90 129.87 -113.39
CA HIS A 26 -17.17 129.16 -113.33
C HIS A 26 -17.15 127.97 -114.28
N VAL A 27 -17.95 126.95 -113.92
CA VAL A 27 -18.19 125.76 -114.73
C VAL A 27 -19.68 125.56 -114.96
N SER A 28 -20.06 125.42 -116.22
CA SER A 28 -21.43 125.09 -116.60
C SER A 28 -21.67 123.59 -116.43
N LEU A 29 -22.53 123.20 -115.48
CA LEU A 29 -22.91 121.80 -115.31
C LEU A 29 -23.86 121.29 -116.43
N ALA A 30 -24.32 122.17 -117.34
CA ALA A 30 -25.12 121.79 -118.50
C ALA A 30 -24.28 121.43 -119.74
N THR A 31 -23.18 122.15 -119.97
CA THR A 31 -22.35 122.01 -121.19
C THR A 31 -20.93 121.53 -120.91
N GLY A 32 -20.45 121.67 -119.68
CA GLY A 32 -19.06 121.41 -119.29
C GLY A 32 -18.10 122.57 -119.62
N ASP A 33 -18.61 123.68 -120.15
CA ASP A 33 -17.77 124.83 -120.48
C ASP A 33 -17.24 125.52 -119.22
N GLU A 34 -15.96 125.87 -119.26
CA GLU A 34 -15.23 126.57 -118.21
C GLU A 34 -14.79 127.96 -118.70
N GLY A 35 -14.86 128.96 -117.81
CA GLY A 35 -14.44 130.32 -118.14
C GLY A 35 -14.36 131.23 -116.92
N TYR A 36 -13.98 132.49 -117.15
CA TYR A 36 -13.99 133.53 -116.12
C TYR A 36 -15.01 134.60 -116.52
N SER A 37 -15.89 134.97 -115.59
CA SER A 37 -16.81 136.10 -115.79
C SER A 37 -17.04 136.85 -114.49
N SER A 38 -17.60 138.06 -114.62
CA SER A 38 -18.07 138.89 -113.52
C SER A 38 -19.59 138.81 -113.34
N GLU A 39 -20.25 137.84 -113.98
CA GLU A 39 -21.70 137.63 -113.86
C GLU A 39 -22.04 136.74 -112.65
N ALA A 40 -23.29 136.78 -112.20
CA ALA A 40 -23.75 135.97 -111.07
C ALA A 40 -23.77 134.48 -111.42
N ASN A 41 -23.27 133.64 -110.51
CA ASN A 41 -23.14 132.18 -110.63
C ASN A 41 -23.57 131.48 -109.32
N TYR A 42 -23.91 130.19 -109.36
CA TYR A 42 -24.40 129.39 -108.21
C TYR A 42 -23.28 128.89 -107.26
N LEU A 43 -23.55 128.66 -105.95
CA LEU A 43 -22.58 128.28 -104.88
C LEU A 43 -23.00 127.01 -104.08
N THR A 44 -22.03 126.21 -103.57
CA THR A 44 -22.27 124.94 -102.83
C THR A 44 -21.23 124.64 -101.71
N CYS A 45 -21.64 123.99 -100.58
CA CYS A 45 -20.83 123.65 -99.37
C CYS A 45 -21.18 122.25 -98.71
N SER A 46 -20.28 121.60 -97.92
CA SER A 46 -20.46 120.26 -97.24
C SER A 46 -20.04 120.21 -95.72
N ALA A 47 -20.57 119.29 -94.85
CA ALA A 47 -20.32 119.19 -93.37
C ALA A 47 -20.13 117.75 -92.76
N ASN A 48 -19.29 117.55 -91.70
CA ASN A 48 -18.87 116.24 -91.07
C ASN A 48 -18.69 116.25 -89.48
N GLU A 49 -19.69 116.02 -88.60
CA GLU A 49 -19.49 115.85 -87.11
C GLU A 49 -20.43 114.76 -86.49
N MET A 50 -20.00 113.94 -85.48
CA MET A 50 -20.75 112.79 -84.88
C MET A 50 -21.32 113.03 -83.45
N VAL A 51 -22.58 112.63 -83.20
CA VAL A 51 -23.29 112.78 -81.90
C VAL A 51 -24.04 111.48 -81.49
N ALA A 52 -23.40 110.62 -80.69
CA ALA A 52 -23.93 109.29 -80.28
C ALA A 52 -24.36 109.21 -78.80
N ILE A 53 -25.43 108.44 -78.52
CA ILE A 53 -25.86 108.00 -77.17
C ILE A 53 -25.92 106.46 -77.12
N LEU A 54 -25.61 105.87 -75.96
CA LEU A 54 -25.62 104.42 -75.73
C LEU A 54 -26.74 103.99 -74.77
N ASP A 55 -27.62 103.11 -75.25
CA ASP A 55 -28.56 102.35 -74.41
C ASP A 55 -27.86 101.07 -73.92
N VAL A 56 -27.64 100.96 -72.60
CA VAL A 56 -26.93 99.81 -71.99
C VAL A 56 -27.82 99.05 -71.01
N TRP A 57 -27.88 97.73 -71.10
CA TRP A 57 -28.62 96.87 -70.16
C TRP A 57 -27.95 95.51 -70.00
N PHE A 58 -28.36 94.76 -68.98
CA PHE A 58 -27.82 93.41 -68.72
C PHE A 58 -28.81 92.31 -69.05
N ASN A 59 -28.26 91.15 -69.41
CA ASN A 59 -28.97 89.93 -69.76
C ASN A 59 -30.02 90.18 -70.85
N GLU A 60 -31.10 89.40 -70.89
CA GLU A 60 -32.15 89.55 -71.90
C GLU A 60 -33.22 90.60 -71.51
N ASP A 61 -32.95 91.46 -70.52
CA ASP A 61 -33.90 92.46 -70.01
C ASP A 61 -33.44 93.91 -70.30
N PRO A 62 -34.04 94.60 -71.29
CA PRO A 62 -33.76 96.00 -71.62
C PRO A 62 -33.99 97.01 -70.51
N THR A 63 -34.64 96.63 -69.40
CA THR A 63 -34.83 97.47 -68.21
C THR A 63 -33.76 97.24 -67.14
N GLN A 64 -33.02 96.14 -67.22
CA GLN A 64 -32.03 95.76 -66.21
C GLN A 64 -30.77 96.63 -66.33
N ARG A 65 -30.62 97.56 -65.39
CA ARG A 65 -29.46 98.47 -65.32
C ARG A 65 -28.29 97.91 -64.50
N ASN A 66 -28.51 96.92 -63.65
CA ASN A 66 -27.47 96.28 -62.83
C ASN A 66 -27.67 94.77 -62.80
N ALA A 67 -26.59 94.01 -62.76
CA ALA A 67 -26.63 92.55 -62.72
C ALA A 67 -26.13 91.99 -61.39
N VAL A 68 -26.69 90.85 -61.00
CA VAL A 68 -26.22 90.05 -59.88
C VAL A 68 -25.94 88.64 -60.40
N ALA A 69 -24.76 88.10 -60.08
CA ALA A 69 -24.35 86.76 -60.42
C ALA A 69 -23.52 86.17 -59.26
N GLN A 70 -23.27 84.87 -59.28
CA GLN A 70 -22.29 84.27 -58.37
C GLN A 70 -20.89 84.34 -58.99
N VAL A 71 -19.85 84.44 -58.18
CA VAL A 71 -18.46 84.30 -58.64
C VAL A 71 -18.33 83.00 -59.46
N GLY A 72 -17.76 83.08 -60.65
CA GLY A 72 -17.67 82.00 -61.63
C GLY A 72 -18.83 81.93 -62.64
N GLN A 73 -19.90 82.72 -62.48
CA GLN A 73 -20.96 82.85 -63.49
C GLN A 73 -20.72 84.01 -64.44
N GLN A 74 -21.42 83.99 -65.58
CA GLN A 74 -21.34 85.01 -66.62
C GLN A 74 -22.51 86.00 -66.52
N VAL A 75 -22.24 87.25 -66.86
CA VAL A 75 -23.23 88.31 -67.04
C VAL A 75 -23.12 88.84 -68.46
N LYS A 76 -24.24 88.93 -69.19
CA LYS A 76 -24.25 89.53 -70.54
C LYS A 76 -24.57 91.02 -70.44
N MET A 77 -23.73 91.90 -70.96
CA MET A 77 -24.02 93.32 -71.16
C MET A 77 -24.36 93.56 -72.62
N ASN A 78 -25.44 94.30 -72.88
CA ASN A 78 -25.84 94.69 -74.23
C ASN A 78 -25.71 96.21 -74.36
N VAL A 79 -25.14 96.66 -75.48
CA VAL A 79 -24.94 98.06 -75.82
C VAL A 79 -25.63 98.35 -77.15
N HIS A 80 -26.42 99.41 -77.22
CA HIS A 80 -27.05 99.85 -78.46
C HIS A 80 -26.80 101.34 -78.73
N SER A 81 -26.19 101.66 -79.86
CA SER A 81 -25.80 103.02 -80.26
C SER A 81 -26.86 103.69 -81.15
N ARG A 82 -27.20 104.94 -80.83
CA ARG A 82 -28.14 105.77 -81.57
C ARG A 82 -27.63 107.20 -81.71
N ASN A 83 -28.08 107.91 -82.74
CA ASN A 83 -27.86 109.33 -82.89
C ASN A 83 -28.69 110.10 -81.86
N ALA A 84 -28.06 110.99 -81.11
CA ALA A 84 -28.76 111.73 -80.06
C ALA A 84 -29.73 112.81 -80.58
N LEU A 85 -29.60 113.25 -81.83
CA LEU A 85 -30.42 114.31 -82.43
C LEU A 85 -31.72 113.79 -83.05
N ASN A 86 -31.68 112.62 -83.70
CA ASN A 86 -32.83 112.08 -84.42
C ASN A 86 -33.26 110.66 -83.97
N GLY A 87 -32.50 110.01 -83.08
CA GLY A 87 -32.83 108.69 -82.55
C GLY A 87 -32.58 107.52 -83.50
N GLU A 88 -32.03 107.76 -84.70
CA GLU A 88 -31.70 106.71 -85.65
C GLU A 88 -30.52 105.86 -85.18
N VAL A 89 -30.47 104.61 -85.64
CA VAL A 89 -29.38 103.67 -85.34
C VAL A 89 -28.07 104.24 -85.85
N LEU A 90 -27.04 104.25 -84.98
CA LEU A 90 -25.69 104.59 -85.39
C LEU A 90 -24.88 103.29 -85.51
N PRO A 91 -24.64 102.76 -86.71
CA PRO A 91 -23.90 101.51 -86.89
C PRO A 91 -22.41 101.72 -86.61
N TYR A 92 -21.69 100.63 -86.26
CA TYR A 92 -20.23 100.63 -86.13
C TYR A 92 -19.66 101.70 -85.19
N THR A 93 -20.38 101.98 -84.08
CA THR A 93 -19.97 102.97 -83.09
C THR A 93 -19.00 102.34 -82.09
N ASP A 94 -17.81 102.92 -81.99
CA ASP A 94 -16.85 102.58 -80.95
C ASP A 94 -17.34 103.04 -79.57
N PHE A 95 -17.19 102.20 -78.56
CA PHE A 95 -17.48 102.53 -77.17
C PHE A 95 -16.43 101.93 -76.23
N THR A 96 -16.35 102.50 -75.03
CA THR A 96 -15.48 102.02 -73.95
C THR A 96 -16.27 101.57 -72.73
N ILE A 97 -15.72 100.62 -71.97
CA ILE A 97 -16.18 100.24 -70.64
C ILE A 97 -15.05 100.53 -69.66
N THR A 98 -15.28 101.47 -68.75
CA THR A 98 -14.32 101.81 -67.68
C THR A 98 -14.79 101.17 -66.37
N MET A 99 -13.89 100.41 -65.73
CA MET A 99 -14.18 99.75 -64.47
C MET A 99 -13.75 100.61 -63.27
N GLN A 100 -14.66 100.80 -62.32
CA GLN A 100 -14.38 101.46 -61.03
C GLN A 100 -14.00 100.44 -59.96
N ALA A 101 -13.45 100.90 -58.84
CA ALA A 101 -13.09 100.02 -57.73
C ALA A 101 -14.31 99.27 -57.18
N GLY A 102 -14.17 97.95 -57.00
CA GLY A 102 -15.19 97.10 -56.41
C GLY A 102 -15.57 97.56 -55.00
N LYS A 103 -16.84 97.44 -54.66
CA LYS A 103 -17.42 97.86 -53.38
C LYS A 103 -17.95 96.65 -52.62
N ARG A 104 -17.63 96.63 -51.34
CA ARG A 104 -18.28 95.78 -50.32
C ARG A 104 -19.77 96.09 -50.18
N ARG A 105 -20.46 95.33 -49.34
CA ARG A 105 -21.89 95.52 -49.05
C ARG A 105 -22.20 96.87 -48.38
N ASP A 106 -21.28 97.35 -47.55
CA ASP A 106 -21.33 98.67 -46.90
C ASP A 106 -20.84 99.83 -47.77
N GLY A 107 -20.54 99.57 -49.05
CA GLY A 107 -20.13 100.58 -50.02
C GLY A 107 -18.66 100.98 -49.98
N LEU A 108 -17.85 100.39 -49.09
CA LEU A 108 -16.41 100.64 -49.00
C LEU A 108 -15.63 99.90 -50.10
N SER A 109 -14.57 100.53 -50.61
CA SER A 109 -13.65 99.94 -51.60
C SER A 109 -12.33 99.45 -50.98
N THR A 110 -12.21 99.46 -49.65
CA THR A 110 -11.04 99.00 -48.89
C THR A 110 -11.47 98.21 -47.64
N GLY A 111 -10.52 97.58 -46.92
CA GLY A 111 -10.81 96.85 -45.68
C GLY A 111 -11.24 95.38 -45.89
N PHE A 112 -10.88 94.78 -47.01
CA PHE A 112 -11.02 93.35 -47.31
C PHE A 112 -9.78 92.88 -48.08
N THR A 113 -9.52 91.58 -48.08
CA THR A 113 -8.46 90.97 -48.90
C THR A 113 -9.08 90.35 -50.13
N ASP A 114 -8.69 90.82 -51.31
CA ASP A 114 -9.06 90.24 -52.60
C ASP A 114 -7.82 89.92 -53.43
N PRO A 115 -7.43 88.64 -53.53
CA PRO A 115 -6.30 88.21 -54.34
C PRO A 115 -6.44 88.55 -55.84
N SER A 116 -7.67 88.69 -56.34
CA SER A 116 -7.94 89.05 -57.74
C SER A 116 -7.85 90.56 -58.00
N GLN A 117 -7.74 91.38 -56.95
CA GLN A 117 -7.82 92.85 -57.04
C GLN A 117 -9.10 93.36 -57.73
N GLY A 118 -10.22 92.64 -57.60
CA GLY A 118 -11.48 92.97 -58.24
C GLY A 118 -11.51 92.75 -59.75
N GLU A 119 -10.61 91.92 -60.28
CA GLU A 119 -10.53 91.58 -61.71
C GLU A 119 -11.88 91.10 -62.26
N LEU A 120 -12.27 91.68 -63.39
CA LEU A 120 -13.36 91.19 -64.24
C LEU A 120 -12.79 90.79 -65.59
N ILE A 121 -13.28 89.68 -66.15
CA ILE A 121 -13.07 89.34 -67.55
C ILE A 121 -14.18 90.03 -68.35
N ILE A 122 -13.82 91.01 -69.18
CA ILE A 122 -14.73 91.77 -70.03
C ILE A 122 -14.41 91.43 -71.48
N GLY A 123 -15.38 90.85 -72.21
CA GLY A 123 -15.19 90.48 -73.61
C GLY A 123 -14.07 89.45 -73.84
N GLY A 124 -13.72 88.65 -72.83
CA GLY A 124 -12.63 87.67 -72.86
C GLY A 124 -11.28 88.18 -72.33
N GLU A 125 -11.17 89.45 -71.94
CA GLU A 125 -9.93 90.07 -71.46
C GLU A 125 -10.01 90.50 -69.98
N ALA A 126 -8.97 90.20 -69.21
CA ALA A 126 -8.89 90.58 -67.80
C ALA A 126 -8.67 92.09 -67.61
N HIS A 127 -9.52 92.71 -66.81
CA HIS A 127 -9.51 94.15 -66.51
C HIS A 127 -9.59 94.38 -64.99
N VAL A 128 -8.73 95.26 -64.48
CA VAL A 128 -8.76 95.77 -63.09
C VAL A 128 -8.97 97.29 -63.05
N SER A 129 -9.49 97.79 -61.92
CA SER A 129 -9.79 99.22 -61.75
C SER A 129 -8.52 100.06 -61.90
N GLY A 130 -8.58 101.13 -62.70
CA GLY A 130 -7.44 102.02 -62.98
C GLY A 130 -6.60 101.64 -64.21
N GLN A 131 -6.94 100.55 -64.92
CA GLN A 131 -6.41 100.24 -66.25
C GLN A 131 -7.14 101.01 -67.36
N VAL A 132 -6.59 100.95 -68.58
CA VAL A 132 -7.22 101.52 -69.78
C VAL A 132 -8.60 100.88 -69.99
N ALA A 133 -9.58 101.68 -70.37
CA ALA A 133 -10.95 101.21 -70.61
C ALA A 133 -11.00 100.17 -71.73
N TRP A 134 -11.76 99.09 -71.52
CA TRP A 134 -12.01 98.08 -72.55
C TRP A 134 -12.74 98.70 -73.73
N ARG A 135 -12.41 98.32 -74.97
CA ARG A 135 -13.02 98.88 -76.19
C ARG A 135 -13.86 97.84 -76.92
N GLY A 136 -15.04 98.25 -77.35
CA GLY A 136 -15.92 97.48 -78.23
C GLY A 136 -16.47 98.33 -79.37
N VAL A 137 -16.98 97.67 -80.40
CA VAL A 137 -17.64 98.31 -81.54
C VAL A 137 -19.03 97.69 -81.73
N THR A 138 -20.02 98.52 -82.05
CA THR A 138 -21.35 98.01 -82.40
C THR A 138 -21.41 97.47 -83.83
N ASP A 139 -22.37 96.62 -84.14
CA ASP A 139 -22.59 96.05 -85.47
C ASP A 139 -23.32 97.01 -86.43
N ALA A 140 -23.72 96.52 -87.60
CA ALA A 140 -24.47 97.27 -88.61
C ALA A 140 -25.86 97.73 -88.14
N GLN A 141 -26.38 97.14 -87.05
CA GLN A 141 -27.63 97.50 -86.40
C GLN A 141 -27.39 98.33 -85.14
N GLY A 142 -26.15 98.78 -84.93
CA GLY A 142 -25.74 99.56 -83.78
C GLY A 142 -25.83 98.77 -82.48
N ARG A 143 -25.66 97.43 -82.48
CA ARG A 143 -25.71 96.59 -81.27
C ARG A 143 -24.36 95.94 -80.97
N ALA A 144 -24.07 95.70 -79.69
CA ALA A 144 -22.95 94.89 -79.23
C ALA A 144 -23.34 94.09 -77.99
N GLU A 145 -22.82 92.87 -77.88
CA GLU A 145 -22.92 92.02 -76.69
C GLU A 145 -21.52 91.84 -76.07
N VAL A 146 -21.42 92.00 -74.77
CA VAL A 146 -20.17 91.89 -74.01
C VAL A 146 -20.41 90.96 -72.82
N ILE A 147 -19.68 89.85 -72.76
CA ILE A 147 -19.72 88.94 -71.62
C ILE A 147 -18.79 89.46 -70.53
N ILE A 148 -19.30 89.51 -69.29
CA ILE A 148 -18.59 89.93 -68.10
C ILE A 148 -18.59 88.80 -67.08
N GLU A 149 -17.43 88.43 -66.57
CA GLU A 149 -17.28 87.34 -65.60
C GLU A 149 -16.34 87.75 -64.48
N GLN A 150 -16.54 87.16 -63.29
CA GLN A 150 -15.55 87.19 -62.23
C GLN A 150 -15.23 85.76 -61.80
N PRO A 151 -14.20 85.12 -62.37
CA PRO A 151 -13.87 83.73 -62.04
C PRO A 151 -13.36 83.55 -60.60
N ARG A 152 -12.75 84.59 -60.04
CA ARG A 152 -12.17 84.60 -58.69
C ARG A 152 -12.52 85.92 -58.04
N GLY A 153 -13.49 85.93 -57.13
CA GLY A 153 -13.97 87.14 -56.48
C GLY A 153 -14.34 86.88 -55.03
N VAL A 154 -14.31 87.94 -54.23
CA VAL A 154 -14.58 87.87 -52.78
C VAL A 154 -15.93 88.45 -52.39
N GLY A 155 -16.83 88.67 -53.34
CA GLY A 155 -18.17 89.19 -53.08
C GLY A 155 -18.25 90.72 -53.21
N LEU A 156 -18.12 91.26 -54.43
CA LEU A 156 -18.04 92.71 -54.68
C LEU A 156 -19.11 93.19 -55.67
N LEU A 157 -19.51 94.44 -55.52
CA LEU A 157 -20.25 95.21 -56.53
C LEU A 157 -19.28 96.13 -57.26
N THR A 158 -19.11 95.94 -58.56
CA THR A 158 -18.20 96.70 -59.41
C THR A 158 -18.99 97.66 -60.31
N PRO A 159 -18.86 98.98 -60.12
CA PRO A 159 -19.44 99.97 -61.03
C PRO A 159 -18.69 100.02 -62.38
N LEU A 160 -19.43 100.20 -63.46
CA LEU A 160 -18.96 100.24 -64.85
C LEU A 160 -19.51 101.49 -65.54
N ASP A 161 -18.64 102.27 -66.18
CA ASP A 161 -19.02 103.44 -66.97
C ASP A 161 -18.84 103.14 -68.46
N VAL A 162 -19.94 103.15 -69.23
CA VAL A 162 -19.94 102.81 -70.67
C VAL A 162 -20.16 104.05 -71.52
N ALA A 163 -19.19 104.45 -72.36
CA ALA A 163 -19.24 105.70 -73.12
C ALA A 163 -18.89 105.52 -74.60
N PRO A 164 -19.51 106.29 -75.53
CA PRO A 164 -19.10 106.28 -76.94
C PRO A 164 -17.75 106.99 -77.12
N VAL A 165 -16.96 106.54 -78.09
CA VAL A 165 -15.68 107.16 -78.48
C VAL A 165 -15.93 108.25 -79.53
N ASP A 166 -15.17 109.35 -79.47
CA ASP A 166 -15.20 110.46 -80.43
C ASP A 166 -16.57 111.12 -80.69
N SER A 167 -17.53 110.93 -79.78
CA SER A 167 -18.82 111.62 -79.77
C SER A 167 -18.71 112.98 -79.07
N LEU A 168 -19.47 113.98 -79.56
CA LEU A 168 -19.67 115.25 -78.84
C LEU A 168 -20.38 115.05 -77.48
N ILE A 169 -21.13 113.95 -77.31
CA ILE A 169 -21.71 113.55 -76.03
C ILE A 169 -20.78 112.54 -75.36
N LYS A 170 -20.18 112.94 -74.24
CA LYS A 170 -19.21 112.13 -73.47
C LYS A 170 -19.77 111.55 -72.17
N THR A 171 -21.06 111.71 -71.89
CA THR A 171 -21.67 111.23 -70.65
C THR A 171 -21.78 109.70 -70.66
N PRO A 172 -21.11 108.98 -69.75
CA PRO A 172 -21.20 107.53 -69.69
C PRO A 172 -22.55 107.05 -69.16
N ALA A 173 -22.98 105.87 -69.61
CA ALA A 173 -24.03 105.10 -68.98
C ALA A 173 -23.45 104.34 -67.77
N SER A 174 -23.74 104.82 -66.55
CA SER A 174 -23.29 104.14 -65.32
C SER A 174 -24.12 102.89 -65.03
N ARG A 175 -23.43 101.77 -64.86
CA ARG A 175 -23.96 100.41 -64.65
C ARG A 175 -23.18 99.73 -63.52
N SER A 176 -23.64 98.58 -63.04
CA SER A 176 -22.85 97.78 -62.10
C SER A 176 -23.13 96.30 -62.21
N VAL A 177 -22.10 95.50 -61.91
CA VAL A 177 -22.19 94.05 -61.77
C VAL A 177 -21.83 93.66 -60.34
N LYS A 178 -22.66 92.83 -59.72
CA LYS A 178 -22.43 92.30 -58.37
C LYS A 178 -22.19 90.80 -58.45
N PHE A 179 -20.98 90.36 -58.12
CA PHE A 179 -20.66 88.95 -58.02
C PHE A 179 -20.63 88.55 -56.55
N THR A 180 -21.51 87.62 -56.16
CA THR A 180 -21.66 87.15 -54.78
C THR A 180 -20.76 85.94 -54.52
N VAL A 181 -20.23 85.80 -53.29
CA VAL A 181 -19.35 84.69 -52.89
C VAL A 181 -20.03 83.76 -51.89
N VAL A 182 -19.75 82.45 -51.97
CA VAL A 182 -20.38 81.45 -51.09
C VAL A 182 -19.92 81.58 -49.64
N THR A 183 -18.73 82.12 -49.38
CA THR A 183 -18.13 82.24 -48.04
C THR A 183 -18.62 83.43 -47.21
N SER A 184 -19.58 84.19 -47.73
CA SER A 184 -20.27 85.26 -47.01
C SER A 184 -21.77 85.00 -47.03
N PRO A 185 -22.51 85.23 -45.92
CA PRO A 185 -23.96 85.09 -45.91
C PRO A 185 -24.66 86.26 -46.62
N ASP A 186 -25.84 86.00 -47.17
CA ASP A 186 -26.68 87.06 -47.75
C ASP A 186 -27.52 87.76 -46.69
N THR A 187 -26.85 88.44 -45.77
CA THR A 187 -27.50 89.21 -44.69
C THR A 187 -26.99 90.65 -44.68
N PRO A 188 -27.81 91.66 -44.30
CA PRO A 188 -27.37 93.06 -44.21
C PRO A 188 -26.14 93.28 -43.33
N GLU A 189 -25.91 92.40 -42.35
CA GLU A 189 -24.81 92.44 -41.38
C GLU A 189 -23.48 91.88 -41.92
N ALA A 190 -23.48 91.27 -43.11
CA ALA A 190 -22.28 90.79 -43.78
C ALA A 190 -21.46 91.93 -44.39
N LYS A 191 -20.14 91.79 -44.39
CA LYS A 191 -19.22 92.76 -45.00
C LYS A 191 -19.19 92.62 -46.52
N MET A 192 -19.22 91.40 -47.04
CA MET A 192 -19.16 91.12 -48.48
C MET A 192 -20.54 90.79 -49.05
N TRP A 193 -20.66 90.84 -50.37
CA TRP A 193 -21.84 90.35 -51.06
C TRP A 193 -21.79 88.82 -51.13
N GLY A 194 -22.64 88.19 -50.35
CA GLY A 194 -22.63 86.75 -50.11
C GLY A 194 -23.82 85.99 -50.69
N HIS A 195 -23.73 84.66 -50.71
CA HIS A 195 -24.86 83.74 -50.93
C HIS A 195 -24.73 82.45 -50.09
N MET A 196 -23.99 82.47 -48.98
CA MET A 196 -23.86 81.31 -48.09
C MET A 196 -25.25 80.79 -47.68
N PRO A 197 -25.50 79.48 -47.75
CA PRO A 197 -26.73 78.90 -47.22
C PRO A 197 -26.81 79.08 -45.70
N ASP A 198 -27.95 79.59 -45.23
CA ASP A 198 -28.24 79.74 -43.80
C ASP A 198 -28.35 78.39 -43.07
N THR A 199 -28.65 77.32 -43.80
CA THR A 199 -28.75 75.96 -43.25
C THR A 199 -28.11 74.91 -44.16
N VAL A 200 -27.65 73.81 -43.55
CA VAL A 200 -27.17 72.60 -44.23
C VAL A 200 -27.90 71.40 -43.62
N SER A 201 -28.53 70.58 -44.45
CA SER A 201 -29.24 69.38 -43.99
C SER A 201 -28.46 68.11 -44.33
N VAL A 202 -28.39 67.18 -43.37
CA VAL A 202 -27.83 65.83 -43.53
C VAL A 202 -28.85 64.83 -43.01
N GLY A 203 -29.45 64.05 -43.92
CA GLY A 203 -30.61 63.22 -43.59
C GLY A 203 -31.75 64.09 -43.04
N ASN A 204 -32.26 63.75 -41.85
CA ASN A 204 -33.32 64.50 -41.17
C ASN A 204 -32.80 65.62 -40.24
N ILE A 205 -31.49 65.82 -40.17
CA ILE A 205 -30.87 66.80 -39.27
C ILE A 205 -30.56 68.06 -40.08
N THR A 206 -31.05 69.22 -39.63
CA THR A 206 -30.76 70.51 -40.26
C THR A 206 -29.94 71.36 -39.32
N PHE A 207 -28.79 71.82 -39.80
CA PHE A 207 -27.83 72.65 -39.09
C PHE A 207 -27.92 74.08 -39.59
N GLU A 208 -27.87 75.05 -38.70
CA GLU A 208 -27.79 76.48 -38.99
C GLU A 208 -26.33 76.92 -39.08
N ARG A 209 -26.03 77.83 -40.01
CA ARG A 209 -24.70 78.40 -40.13
C ARG A 209 -24.28 79.13 -38.84
N PRO A 210 -22.97 79.26 -38.59
CA PRO A 210 -22.48 80.14 -37.54
C PRO A 210 -23.02 81.56 -37.67
N LYS A 211 -23.14 82.25 -36.54
CA LYS A 211 -23.52 83.66 -36.53
C LYS A 211 -22.29 84.53 -36.81
N LEU A 212 -22.49 85.61 -37.55
CA LEU A 212 -21.55 86.73 -37.61
C LEU A 212 -21.46 87.39 -36.23
N ALA A 213 -20.33 88.03 -35.94
CA ALA A 213 -20.14 88.79 -34.71
C ALA A 213 -21.12 89.96 -34.58
N SER A 214 -21.62 90.50 -35.69
CA SER A 214 -22.66 91.54 -35.73
C SER A 214 -24.07 90.99 -35.49
N GLU A 215 -24.30 89.69 -35.68
CA GLU A 215 -25.59 89.03 -35.44
C GLU A 215 -25.78 88.63 -33.97
N ALA A 216 -24.75 88.73 -33.15
CA ALA A 216 -24.75 88.31 -31.75
C ALA A 216 -23.96 89.27 -30.86
N SER A 217 -24.30 89.36 -29.57
CA SER A 217 -23.60 90.21 -28.60
C SER A 217 -22.32 89.57 -28.04
N THR A 218 -21.53 88.90 -28.87
CA THR A 218 -20.33 88.15 -28.45
C THR A 218 -19.11 89.04 -28.18
N THR A 219 -18.24 88.60 -27.28
CA THR A 219 -16.93 89.20 -27.03
C THR A 219 -15.78 88.48 -27.74
N TYR A 220 -16.02 87.26 -28.25
CA TYR A 220 -15.01 86.47 -28.95
C TYR A 220 -15.37 86.36 -30.42
N THR A 221 -14.48 86.85 -31.27
CA THR A 221 -14.66 86.84 -32.73
C THR A 221 -13.50 86.12 -33.41
N HIS A 222 -13.71 85.74 -34.68
CA HIS A 222 -12.64 85.32 -35.58
C HIS A 222 -12.93 85.82 -36.99
N ASP A 223 -11.94 86.48 -37.60
CA ASP A 223 -12.05 86.95 -38.98
C ASP A 223 -11.66 85.82 -39.94
N GLU A 224 -12.59 85.43 -40.81
CA GLU A 224 -12.39 84.39 -41.82
C GLU A 224 -13.20 84.75 -43.08
N ALA A 225 -12.59 84.57 -44.26
CA ALA A 225 -13.19 84.85 -45.56
C ALA A 225 -13.81 86.26 -45.69
N ASN A 226 -13.10 87.27 -45.17
CA ASN A 226 -13.51 88.68 -45.11
C ASN A 226 -14.73 88.98 -44.22
N GLU A 227 -15.23 88.00 -43.47
CA GLU A 227 -16.28 88.18 -42.46
C GLU A 227 -15.73 88.07 -41.04
N SER A 228 -16.47 88.58 -40.04
CA SER A 228 -16.13 88.40 -38.62
C SER A 228 -17.17 87.49 -37.98
N TRP A 229 -16.76 86.31 -37.52
CA TRP A 229 -17.63 85.25 -37.02
C TRP A 229 -17.64 85.19 -35.50
N ALA A 230 -18.80 84.89 -34.92
CA ALA A 230 -18.98 84.75 -33.48
C ALA A 230 -18.38 83.42 -32.96
N ARG A 231 -17.65 83.50 -31.85
CA ARG A 231 -17.22 82.34 -31.05
C ARG A 231 -17.79 82.46 -29.66
N VAL A 232 -18.08 81.33 -29.02
CA VAL A 232 -18.69 81.30 -27.67
C VAL A 232 -18.11 80.20 -26.80
N SER A 233 -18.23 80.36 -25.48
CA SER A 233 -17.95 79.31 -24.50
C SER A 233 -18.98 78.17 -24.62
N HIS A 234 -18.70 77.00 -24.07
CA HIS A 234 -19.70 75.91 -24.08
C HIS A 234 -20.98 76.29 -23.33
N ALA A 235 -20.85 76.98 -22.18
CA ALA A 235 -21.99 77.45 -21.38
C ALA A 235 -22.90 78.41 -22.16
N ASP A 236 -22.33 79.24 -23.02
CA ASP A 236 -23.10 80.09 -23.92
C ASP A 236 -23.65 79.30 -25.13
N ALA A 237 -22.90 78.32 -25.64
CA ALA A 237 -23.29 77.49 -26.78
C ALA A 237 -24.59 76.69 -26.53
N VAL A 238 -24.81 76.20 -25.31
CA VAL A 238 -25.92 75.29 -24.99
C VAL A 238 -27.28 75.99 -24.81
N SER A 239 -27.31 77.28 -24.47
CA SER A 239 -28.57 77.96 -24.15
C SER A 239 -28.60 79.49 -24.32
N ASN A 240 -27.53 80.13 -24.82
CA ASN A 240 -27.42 81.59 -24.90
C ASN A 240 -27.46 82.12 -26.34
N THR A 241 -28.65 82.19 -26.92
CA THR A 241 -28.86 82.69 -28.30
C THR A 241 -28.39 84.12 -28.50
N ALA A 242 -28.47 84.98 -27.47
CA ALA A 242 -28.03 86.37 -27.54
C ALA A 242 -26.50 86.51 -27.76
N LYS A 243 -25.70 85.52 -27.34
CA LYS A 243 -24.24 85.48 -27.54
C LYS A 243 -23.82 84.74 -28.81
N GLY A 244 -24.76 84.20 -29.58
CA GLY A 244 -24.47 83.37 -30.77
C GLY A 244 -24.44 81.87 -30.48
N GLY A 245 -24.89 81.44 -29.30
CA GLY A 245 -25.15 80.05 -28.97
C GLY A 245 -26.52 79.55 -29.43
N CYS A 246 -26.88 78.34 -29.05
CA CYS A 246 -28.13 77.70 -29.45
C CYS A 246 -29.25 77.90 -28.41
N ALA A 247 -30.49 77.72 -28.85
CA ALA A 247 -31.58 77.50 -27.91
C ALA A 247 -31.36 76.16 -27.16
N VAL A 248 -31.99 76.02 -26.00
CA VAL A 248 -31.89 74.81 -25.17
C VAL A 248 -32.13 73.56 -26.02
N ASN A 249 -31.30 72.54 -25.82
CA ASN A 249 -31.31 71.25 -26.55
C ASN A 249 -30.97 71.31 -28.05
N ARG A 250 -30.65 72.46 -28.63
CA ARG A 250 -30.31 72.56 -30.06
C ARG A 250 -28.82 72.54 -30.38
N LEU A 251 -27.96 72.47 -29.37
CA LEU A 251 -26.53 72.26 -29.61
C LEU A 251 -26.32 70.81 -30.10
N PRO A 252 -25.76 70.58 -31.31
CA PRO A 252 -25.63 69.25 -31.88
C PRO A 252 -24.77 68.33 -31.02
N ARG A 253 -25.11 67.05 -30.94
CA ARG A 253 -24.24 66.01 -30.38
C ARG A 253 -23.06 65.74 -31.32
N ILE A 254 -22.03 65.09 -30.79
CA ILE A 254 -20.82 64.82 -31.57
C ILE A 254 -21.07 63.91 -32.78
N ASP A 255 -21.99 62.94 -32.68
CA ASP A 255 -22.42 62.09 -33.79
C ASP A 255 -23.05 62.91 -34.93
N GLN A 256 -23.82 63.94 -34.57
CA GLN A 256 -24.49 64.80 -35.54
C GLN A 256 -23.49 65.71 -36.25
N LEU A 257 -22.53 66.33 -35.53
CA LEU A 257 -21.44 67.09 -36.18
C LEU A 257 -20.57 66.21 -37.07
N LYS A 258 -20.32 64.97 -36.67
CA LYS A 258 -19.57 64.02 -37.49
C LYS A 258 -20.32 63.66 -38.77
N ALA A 259 -21.65 63.52 -38.70
CA ALA A 259 -22.49 63.36 -39.89
C ALA A 259 -22.43 64.59 -40.80
N LEU A 260 -22.47 65.81 -40.24
CA LEU A 260 -22.31 67.06 -40.99
C LEU A 260 -20.98 67.11 -41.74
N TYR A 261 -19.87 66.79 -41.05
CA TYR A 261 -18.55 66.68 -41.66
C TYR A 261 -18.51 65.63 -42.76
N ASN A 262 -18.98 64.40 -42.50
CA ASN A 262 -18.90 63.31 -43.46
C ASN A 262 -19.64 63.64 -44.78
N ALA A 263 -20.80 64.29 -44.68
CA ALA A 263 -21.58 64.73 -45.84
C ALA A 263 -20.92 65.88 -46.64
N ASN A 264 -19.92 66.56 -46.06
CA ASN A 264 -19.24 67.71 -46.64
C ASN A 264 -17.72 67.64 -46.37
N SER A 265 -17.15 66.44 -46.52
CA SER A 265 -15.75 66.15 -46.19
C SER A 265 -14.78 66.72 -47.23
N GLY A 266 -13.47 66.64 -46.97
CA GLY A 266 -12.44 67.14 -47.89
C GLY A 266 -12.41 68.66 -48.05
N GLY A 267 -12.88 69.40 -47.05
CA GLY A 267 -12.98 70.87 -47.08
C GLY A 267 -14.23 71.41 -47.79
N ALA A 268 -15.20 70.57 -48.15
CA ALA A 268 -16.43 70.99 -48.83
C ALA A 268 -17.34 71.87 -47.94
N MET A 269 -17.28 71.73 -46.60
CA MET A 269 -17.97 72.65 -45.69
C MET A 269 -17.60 74.11 -45.93
N HIS A 270 -16.34 74.39 -46.27
CA HIS A 270 -15.90 75.74 -46.59
C HIS A 270 -16.02 76.05 -48.08
N SER A 271 -15.47 75.21 -48.95
CA SER A 271 -15.37 75.49 -50.39
C SER A 271 -16.70 75.40 -51.15
N VAL A 272 -17.67 74.62 -50.67
CA VAL A 272 -18.98 74.40 -51.32
C VAL A 272 -20.12 75.02 -50.52
N ARG A 273 -20.10 74.91 -49.18
CA ARG A 273 -21.14 75.50 -48.32
C ARG A 273 -20.77 76.87 -47.78
N GLY A 274 -19.52 77.31 -47.91
CA GLY A 274 -19.08 78.64 -47.48
C GLY A 274 -18.84 78.80 -45.98
N TRP A 275 -19.21 77.83 -45.15
CA TRP A 275 -19.15 77.98 -43.70
C TRP A 275 -17.70 78.13 -43.21
N PRO A 276 -17.46 78.90 -42.13
CA PRO A 276 -16.11 79.10 -41.61
C PRO A 276 -15.59 77.80 -40.97
N VAL A 277 -14.33 77.45 -41.25
CA VAL A 277 -13.71 76.22 -40.73
C VAL A 277 -12.36 76.48 -40.07
N GLY A 278 -11.96 77.74 -39.88
CA GLY A 278 -10.73 78.12 -39.18
C GLY A 278 -10.70 77.73 -37.69
N TRP A 279 -11.86 77.38 -37.11
CA TRP A 279 -12.01 76.87 -35.75
C TRP A 279 -12.97 75.68 -35.67
N GLN A 280 -12.93 74.98 -34.54
CA GLN A 280 -13.79 73.83 -34.29
C GLN A 280 -15.22 74.24 -33.91
N TYR A 281 -16.13 73.27 -33.88
CA TYR A 281 -17.54 73.44 -33.56
C TYR A 281 -17.90 72.70 -32.28
N TRP A 282 -18.60 73.38 -31.37
CA TRP A 282 -19.05 72.80 -30.10
C TRP A 282 -20.08 71.69 -30.30
N SER A 283 -19.96 70.62 -29.50
CA SER A 283 -21.01 69.62 -29.34
C SER A 283 -21.63 69.62 -27.94
N SER A 284 -22.83 69.07 -27.81
CA SER A 284 -23.50 68.81 -26.53
C SER A 284 -23.02 67.54 -25.83
N THR A 285 -22.10 66.76 -26.41
CA THR A 285 -21.66 65.48 -25.83
C THR A 285 -20.62 65.71 -24.73
N PRO A 286 -20.92 65.40 -23.45
CA PRO A 286 -19.98 65.60 -22.34
C PRO A 286 -18.86 64.55 -22.36
N VAL A 287 -17.73 64.87 -21.75
CA VAL A 287 -16.62 63.92 -21.45
C VAL A 287 -16.40 63.83 -19.94
N SER A 288 -16.56 64.94 -19.23
CA SER A 288 -16.57 65.01 -17.77
C SER A 288 -17.56 66.07 -17.32
N ALA A 289 -17.68 66.28 -16.01
CA ALA A 289 -18.52 67.35 -15.45
C ALA A 289 -18.17 68.77 -15.94
N THR A 290 -16.98 68.98 -16.51
CA THR A 290 -16.48 70.30 -16.93
C THR A 290 -15.92 70.31 -18.36
N SER A 291 -16.10 69.24 -19.14
CA SER A 291 -15.56 69.18 -20.50
C SER A 291 -16.50 68.48 -21.47
N TRP A 292 -16.49 68.95 -22.71
CA TRP A 292 -17.36 68.47 -23.79
C TRP A 292 -16.55 68.25 -25.07
N LYS A 293 -17.08 67.38 -25.93
CA LYS A 293 -16.49 67.13 -27.24
C LYS A 293 -16.74 68.30 -28.18
N TYR A 294 -15.84 68.49 -29.13
CA TYR A 294 -15.97 69.39 -30.27
C TYR A 294 -15.43 68.70 -31.52
N LEU A 295 -15.80 69.21 -32.70
CA LEU A 295 -15.37 68.68 -33.99
C LEU A 295 -14.89 69.77 -34.93
N ALA A 296 -13.74 69.55 -35.56
CA ALA A 296 -13.24 70.43 -36.61
C ALA A 296 -13.86 70.05 -37.97
N LEU A 297 -14.65 70.94 -38.58
CA LEU A 297 -15.40 70.66 -39.82
C LEU A 297 -14.52 70.68 -41.09
N ASP A 298 -13.25 71.07 -40.99
CA ASP A 298 -12.26 70.98 -42.08
C ASP A 298 -11.71 69.54 -42.24
N SER A 299 -11.46 68.87 -41.11
CA SER A 299 -10.65 67.66 -41.01
C SER A 299 -11.41 66.48 -40.39
N GLY A 300 -12.55 66.72 -39.77
CA GLY A 300 -13.34 65.71 -39.05
C GLY A 300 -12.74 65.32 -37.70
N LYS A 301 -11.68 66.01 -37.25
CA LYS A 301 -10.98 65.69 -36.01
C LYS A 301 -11.85 66.03 -34.80
N GLU A 302 -12.10 65.01 -33.98
CA GLU A 302 -12.79 65.11 -32.70
C GLU A 302 -11.78 65.30 -31.57
N SER A 303 -12.12 66.13 -30.59
CA SER A 303 -11.36 66.31 -29.35
C SER A 303 -12.29 66.88 -28.26
N ALA A 304 -11.80 67.08 -27.04
CA ALA A 304 -12.59 67.57 -25.93
C ALA A 304 -11.87 68.68 -25.14
N THR A 305 -12.64 69.62 -24.61
CA THR A 305 -12.14 70.70 -23.75
C THR A 305 -13.27 71.29 -22.91
N GLY A 306 -12.93 72.02 -21.84
CA GLY A 306 -13.87 72.75 -20.99
C GLY A 306 -13.79 74.27 -21.11
N ASN A 307 -12.67 74.83 -21.58
CA ASN A 307 -12.33 76.24 -21.39
C ASN A 307 -12.03 77.00 -22.70
N ASN A 308 -12.61 76.60 -23.83
CA ASN A 308 -12.37 77.26 -25.12
C ASN A 308 -13.55 78.17 -25.56
N SER A 309 -13.29 79.08 -26.49
CA SER A 309 -14.32 79.76 -27.28
C SER A 309 -14.16 79.41 -28.76
N ILE A 310 -15.16 78.72 -29.33
CA ILE A 310 -15.12 78.16 -30.69
C ILE A 310 -16.45 78.38 -31.40
N TYR A 311 -16.60 77.91 -32.64
CA TYR A 311 -17.81 78.09 -33.44
C TYR A 311 -18.98 77.27 -32.90
N VAL A 312 -20.18 77.72 -33.23
CA VAL A 312 -21.43 77.04 -32.93
C VAL A 312 -22.26 76.96 -34.20
N SER A 313 -22.75 75.75 -34.48
CA SER A 313 -23.84 75.52 -35.42
C SER A 313 -24.98 74.92 -34.63
N CYS A 314 -26.18 75.47 -34.78
CA CYS A 314 -27.35 75.02 -34.04
C CYS A 314 -28.20 74.10 -34.90
N LEU A 315 -28.85 73.13 -34.28
CA LEU A 315 -29.89 72.36 -34.95
C LEU A 315 -31.15 73.21 -35.12
N ALA A 316 -31.89 73.00 -36.21
CA ALA A 316 -33.20 73.63 -36.40
C ALA A 316 -34.28 73.06 -35.46
N SER A 317 -34.08 71.83 -34.96
CA SER A 317 -34.98 71.13 -34.04
C SER A 317 -34.24 70.66 -32.78
N ASP A 318 -34.97 70.53 -31.68
CA ASP A 318 -34.41 70.10 -30.39
C ASP A 318 -33.88 68.67 -30.47
N ASN A 319 -32.78 68.40 -29.76
CA ASN A 319 -32.31 67.04 -29.56
C ASN A 319 -33.28 66.24 -28.68
N PRO A 320 -33.46 64.93 -28.95
CA PRO A 320 -34.19 64.04 -28.05
C PRO A 320 -33.52 64.01 -26.68
N ILE A 321 -34.34 64.11 -25.62
CA ILE A 321 -33.90 64.11 -24.22
C ILE A 321 -33.93 62.67 -23.69
N PRO A 322 -32.89 62.20 -22.98
CA PRO A 322 -32.93 60.92 -22.27
C PRO A 322 -34.15 60.85 -21.32
N ALA A 323 -34.99 59.83 -21.44
CA ALA A 323 -36.22 59.68 -20.65
C ALA A 323 -36.32 58.35 -19.90
N SER A 324 -35.65 57.30 -20.38
CA SER A 324 -35.58 56.01 -19.67
C SER A 324 -34.23 55.35 -19.86
N ILE A 325 -33.86 54.51 -18.90
CA ILE A 325 -32.66 53.68 -18.92
C ILE A 325 -33.06 52.24 -18.58
N ILE A 326 -32.44 51.28 -19.25
CA ILE A 326 -32.66 49.85 -19.05
C ILE A 326 -31.30 49.20 -18.83
N ILE A 327 -31.21 48.29 -17.87
CA ILE A 327 -30.06 47.41 -17.68
C ILE A 327 -30.55 45.96 -17.71
N GLU A 328 -29.93 45.14 -18.56
CA GLU A 328 -30.32 43.74 -18.78
C GLU A 328 -29.07 42.89 -19.07
N PRO A 329 -29.08 41.57 -18.80
CA PRO A 329 -27.95 40.73 -19.18
C PRO A 329 -27.86 40.61 -20.70
N VAL A 330 -26.64 40.51 -21.22
CA VAL A 330 -26.43 40.21 -22.66
C VAL A 330 -26.91 38.79 -22.98
N ASP A 331 -26.66 37.85 -22.07
CA ASP A 331 -27.16 36.47 -22.15
C ASP A 331 -28.33 36.27 -21.19
N ALA A 332 -29.54 36.19 -21.75
CA ALA A 332 -30.76 35.98 -20.98
C ALA A 332 -30.84 34.58 -20.33
N SER A 333 -30.02 33.61 -20.73
CA SER A 333 -29.99 32.29 -20.08
C SER A 333 -29.41 32.31 -18.66
N LEU A 334 -28.74 33.41 -18.30
CA LEU A 334 -28.17 33.63 -16.96
C LEU A 334 -29.20 34.12 -15.93
N TRP A 335 -30.46 34.35 -16.35
CA TRP A 335 -31.53 34.68 -15.43
C TRP A 335 -31.78 33.56 -14.42
N TYR A 336 -31.87 33.93 -13.15
CA TYR A 336 -32.25 33.09 -12.05
C TYR A 336 -33.53 33.64 -11.41
N ASP A 337 -34.58 32.83 -11.47
CA ASP A 337 -35.92 33.11 -10.96
C ASP A 337 -36.34 32.01 -9.97
N GLY A 338 -35.76 32.03 -8.77
CA GLY A 338 -35.95 30.99 -7.76
C GLY A 338 -36.05 31.56 -6.35
N GLY A 339 -36.91 30.98 -5.50
CA GLY A 339 -37.05 31.37 -4.10
C GLY A 339 -37.50 32.82 -3.87
N GLY A 340 -38.22 33.42 -4.83
CA GLY A 340 -38.61 34.84 -4.77
C GLY A 340 -37.49 35.83 -5.11
N VAL A 341 -36.36 35.35 -5.63
CA VAL A 341 -35.22 36.16 -6.10
C VAL A 341 -35.22 36.20 -7.62
N HIS A 342 -35.13 37.40 -8.19
CA HIS A 342 -34.94 37.66 -9.62
C HIS A 342 -33.57 38.32 -9.81
N ALA A 343 -32.59 37.58 -10.34
CA ALA A 343 -31.21 38.04 -10.45
C ALA A 343 -30.50 37.37 -11.63
N VAL A 344 -29.32 37.88 -12.00
CA VAL A 344 -28.43 37.23 -12.97
C VAL A 344 -27.33 36.47 -12.24
N LYS A 345 -27.23 35.16 -12.48
CA LYS A 345 -26.36 34.24 -11.71
C LYS A 345 -25.20 33.73 -12.58
N VAL A 346 -23.97 33.91 -12.10
CA VAL A 346 -22.73 33.40 -12.71
C VAL A 346 -21.80 32.83 -11.63
N LYS A 347 -20.72 32.11 -11.99
CA LYS A 347 -19.74 31.63 -11.00
C LYS A 347 -18.70 32.69 -10.69
N LYS A 348 -18.14 32.66 -9.48
CA LYS A 348 -16.93 33.41 -9.13
C LYS A 348 -15.82 33.10 -10.14
N GLY A 349 -15.22 34.16 -10.69
CA GLY A 349 -14.19 34.06 -11.74
C GLY A 349 -14.74 34.27 -13.16
N ASP A 350 -16.04 34.07 -13.38
CA ASP A 350 -16.67 34.39 -14.66
C ASP A 350 -16.86 35.90 -14.81
N THR A 351 -17.01 36.35 -16.05
CA THR A 351 -17.34 37.74 -16.39
C THR A 351 -18.79 37.84 -16.81
N LEU A 352 -19.60 38.58 -16.06
CA LEU A 352 -20.98 38.86 -16.40
C LEU A 352 -21.05 40.08 -17.33
N GLN A 353 -21.67 39.93 -18.50
CA GLN A 353 -21.90 41.05 -19.41
C GLN A 353 -23.33 41.59 -19.25
N LEU A 354 -23.43 42.88 -18.94
CA LEU A 354 -24.71 43.61 -18.87
C LEU A 354 -24.78 44.66 -19.98
N LYS A 355 -25.94 44.82 -20.59
CA LYS A 355 -26.23 45.83 -21.60
C LYS A 355 -27.06 46.93 -20.98
N VAL A 356 -26.54 48.15 -21.00
CA VAL A 356 -27.25 49.37 -20.61
C VAL A 356 -27.77 50.05 -21.87
N THR A 357 -29.06 50.36 -21.92
CA THR A 357 -29.69 51.07 -23.04
C THR A 357 -30.35 52.33 -22.50
N VAL A 358 -30.03 53.49 -23.09
CA VAL A 358 -30.71 54.76 -22.79
C VAL A 358 -31.67 55.06 -23.93
N LYS A 359 -32.91 55.43 -23.60
CA LYS A 359 -33.95 55.75 -24.58
C LYS A 359 -34.53 57.14 -24.35
N ASP A 360 -34.98 57.76 -25.43
CA ASP A 360 -35.76 58.99 -25.39
C ASP A 360 -37.22 58.74 -24.97
N ALA A 361 -38.03 59.81 -24.87
CA ALA A 361 -39.45 59.71 -24.51
C ALA A 361 -40.31 58.98 -25.55
N GLY A 362 -39.82 58.84 -26.80
CA GLY A 362 -40.45 58.04 -27.85
C GLY A 362 -40.05 56.56 -27.81
N GLY A 363 -39.16 56.16 -26.90
CA GLY A 363 -38.67 54.80 -26.75
C GLY A 363 -37.51 54.44 -27.69
N ASN A 364 -36.95 55.40 -28.42
CA ASN A 364 -35.83 55.16 -29.33
C ASN A 364 -34.49 55.17 -28.57
N PRO A 365 -33.56 54.25 -28.87
CA PRO A 365 -32.21 54.28 -28.29
C PRO A 365 -31.50 55.60 -28.59
N LEU A 366 -30.83 56.16 -27.59
CA LEU A 366 -30.19 57.46 -27.66
C LEU A 366 -28.66 57.32 -27.65
N PRO A 367 -27.98 57.64 -28.78
CA PRO A 367 -26.53 57.55 -28.88
C PRO A 367 -25.81 58.57 -27.99
N ASN A 368 -24.61 58.22 -27.52
CA ASN A 368 -23.74 59.10 -26.73
C ASN A 368 -24.41 59.68 -25.46
N ALA A 369 -25.40 58.98 -24.90
CA ALA A 369 -26.10 59.40 -23.71
C ALA A 369 -25.28 59.02 -22.46
N PRO A 370 -24.96 59.99 -21.58
CA PRO A 370 -24.21 59.73 -20.35
C PRO A 370 -25.10 59.11 -19.27
N PHE A 371 -24.53 58.14 -18.53
CA PHE A 371 -25.17 57.51 -17.38
C PHE A 371 -24.14 57.18 -16.29
N VAL A 372 -24.61 56.95 -15.07
CA VAL A 372 -23.78 56.56 -13.93
C VAL A 372 -24.17 55.18 -13.43
N LEU A 373 -23.18 54.40 -13.03
CA LEU A 373 -23.34 53.09 -12.40
C LEU A 373 -22.95 53.19 -10.93
N ASN A 374 -23.72 52.55 -10.06
CA ASN A 374 -23.36 52.30 -8.68
C ASN A 374 -23.78 50.87 -8.28
N ARG A 375 -23.46 50.51 -7.04
CA ARG A 375 -23.82 49.21 -6.46
C ARG A 375 -24.69 49.36 -5.22
N GLY A 376 -25.45 48.33 -4.90
CA GLY A 376 -26.13 48.16 -3.61
C GLY A 376 -25.30 47.39 -2.58
N ASP A 377 -25.94 47.15 -1.44
CA ASP A 377 -25.46 46.27 -0.37
C ASP A 377 -25.43 44.79 -0.82
N GLY A 378 -24.71 43.95 -0.07
CA GLY A 378 -24.67 42.51 -0.28
C GLY A 378 -25.78 41.80 0.51
N TYR A 379 -26.34 40.75 -0.06
CA TYR A 379 -27.30 39.89 0.64
C TYR A 379 -26.88 38.42 0.55
N THR A 380 -26.92 37.71 1.68
CA THR A 380 -26.74 36.24 1.70
C THR A 380 -27.92 35.55 1.02
N ARG A 381 -27.87 34.23 0.85
CA ARG A 381 -29.00 33.44 0.32
C ARG A 381 -30.20 33.45 1.26
N GLN A 382 -29.95 33.55 2.57
CA GLN A 382 -30.98 33.71 3.61
C GLN A 382 -31.47 35.16 3.76
N ASN A 383 -31.14 36.04 2.80
CA ASN A 383 -31.56 37.44 2.76
C ASN A 383 -31.04 38.28 3.95
N GLU A 384 -29.93 37.88 4.57
CA GLU A 384 -29.19 38.68 5.56
C GLU A 384 -28.43 39.80 4.84
N LYS A 385 -28.52 41.03 5.36
CA LYS A 385 -27.95 42.24 4.76
C LYS A 385 -26.52 42.49 5.25
N HIS A 386 -25.61 42.74 4.32
CA HIS A 386 -24.20 43.10 4.53
C HIS A 386 -23.87 44.44 3.87
N THR A 387 -23.47 45.44 4.66
CA THR A 387 -23.31 46.83 4.19
C THR A 387 -22.05 47.00 3.35
N ALA A 388 -22.20 47.57 2.15
CA ALA A 388 -21.07 47.81 1.25
C ALA A 388 -20.10 48.89 1.80
N GLY A 389 -18.81 48.55 1.91
CA GLY A 389 -17.75 49.47 2.32
C GLY A 389 -17.45 49.48 3.83
N GLU A 390 -18.16 48.68 4.63
CA GLU A 390 -17.84 48.50 6.05
C GLU A 390 -16.62 47.61 6.23
N THR A 391 -15.58 48.13 6.88
CA THR A 391 -14.30 47.41 7.05
C THR A 391 -14.38 46.20 8.00
N SER A 392 -15.42 46.11 8.83
CA SER A 392 -15.65 45.00 9.75
C SER A 392 -16.43 43.83 9.13
N ASP A 393 -17.05 44.04 7.97
CA ASP A 393 -17.86 43.04 7.28
C ASP A 393 -17.07 42.45 6.10
N SER A 394 -16.51 41.26 6.29
CA SER A 394 -15.71 40.58 5.26
C SER A 394 -16.55 39.80 4.25
N ILE A 395 -17.88 39.72 4.40
CA ILE A 395 -18.75 38.92 3.55
C ILE A 395 -19.02 39.63 2.22
N VAL A 396 -19.28 40.93 2.25
CA VAL A 396 -19.56 41.73 1.06
C VAL A 396 -18.29 42.34 0.47
N THR A 397 -18.05 42.08 -0.82
CA THR A 397 -16.87 42.58 -1.52
C THR A 397 -17.22 43.51 -2.69
N PRO A 398 -16.26 44.35 -3.15
CA PRO A 398 -16.46 45.29 -4.24
C PRO A 398 -16.98 44.66 -5.54
N VAL A 399 -17.66 45.48 -6.35
CA VAL A 399 -18.08 45.11 -7.71
C VAL A 399 -17.16 45.81 -8.69
N VAL A 400 -16.51 45.06 -9.58
CA VAL A 400 -15.62 45.62 -10.59
C VAL A 400 -16.36 45.71 -11.93
N ILE A 401 -16.40 46.90 -12.53
CA ILE A 401 -17.05 47.17 -13.82
C ILE A 401 -16.03 47.76 -14.79
N ASP A 402 -15.77 47.08 -15.90
CA ASP A 402 -14.79 47.47 -16.92
C ASP A 402 -13.39 47.82 -16.33
N GLY A 403 -13.01 47.15 -15.24
CA GLY A 403 -11.74 47.37 -14.52
C GLY A 403 -11.78 48.45 -13.43
N GLU A 404 -12.89 49.16 -13.25
CA GLU A 404 -13.08 50.16 -12.19
C GLU A 404 -13.87 49.56 -11.01
N SER A 405 -13.45 49.82 -9.77
CA SER A 405 -14.05 49.21 -8.57
C SER A 405 -15.13 50.10 -7.94
N LEU A 406 -16.29 49.53 -7.66
CA LEU A 406 -17.34 50.06 -6.81
C LEU A 406 -17.21 49.42 -5.42
N ASN A 407 -16.57 50.13 -4.48
CA ASN A 407 -16.28 49.59 -3.14
C ASN A 407 -17.49 49.71 -2.20
N ASP A 408 -18.23 50.81 -2.28
CA ASP A 408 -19.37 51.14 -1.42
C ASP A 408 -20.59 51.58 -2.28
N THR A 409 -21.69 51.94 -1.61
CA THR A 409 -22.91 52.41 -2.29
C THR A 409 -22.82 53.87 -2.78
N ALA A 410 -21.82 54.64 -2.34
CA ALA A 410 -21.63 56.04 -2.69
C ALA A 410 -20.78 56.23 -3.96
N THR A 411 -19.88 55.29 -4.23
CA THR A 411 -18.98 55.27 -5.39
C THR A 411 -19.79 55.17 -6.68
N LYS A 412 -19.45 55.99 -7.68
CA LYS A 412 -20.12 56.02 -8.98
C LYS A 412 -19.11 55.95 -10.11
N ILE A 413 -19.43 55.19 -11.15
CA ILE A 413 -18.66 55.11 -12.39
C ILE A 413 -19.50 55.72 -13.52
N GLY A 414 -18.99 56.75 -14.19
CA GLY A 414 -19.63 57.35 -15.35
C GLY A 414 -19.32 56.59 -16.64
N LYS A 415 -20.33 56.28 -17.45
CA LYS A 415 -20.19 55.65 -18.77
C LYS A 415 -21.10 56.36 -19.78
N MET A 416 -20.94 56.01 -21.06
CA MET A 416 -21.70 56.60 -22.17
C MET A 416 -22.17 55.50 -23.13
N THR A 417 -23.37 55.64 -23.68
CA THR A 417 -23.87 54.74 -24.73
C THR A 417 -23.13 54.94 -26.05
N GLY A 418 -23.02 53.87 -26.83
CA GLY A 418 -22.45 53.87 -28.18
C GLY A 418 -23.39 54.45 -29.22
N ALA A 419 -23.03 54.27 -30.50
CA ALA A 419 -23.77 54.83 -31.65
C ALA A 419 -25.19 54.24 -31.82
N ASP A 420 -25.47 53.08 -31.25
CA ASP A 420 -26.76 52.38 -31.25
C ASP A 420 -27.61 52.69 -30.00
N GLY A 421 -27.13 53.56 -29.12
CA GLY A 421 -27.80 53.89 -27.85
C GLY A 421 -27.63 52.85 -26.75
N THR A 422 -26.71 51.89 -26.91
CA THR A 422 -26.41 50.86 -25.90
C THR A 422 -24.95 50.87 -25.44
N LYS A 423 -24.66 50.30 -24.27
CA LYS A 423 -23.31 50.07 -23.74
C LYS A 423 -23.26 48.70 -23.05
N ILE A 424 -22.40 47.81 -23.54
CA ILE A 424 -22.07 46.58 -22.81
C ILE A 424 -20.99 46.90 -21.78
N ILE A 425 -21.22 46.47 -20.55
CA ILE A 425 -20.30 46.54 -19.42
C ILE A 425 -19.92 45.14 -18.96
N SER A 426 -18.67 44.96 -18.53
CA SER A 426 -18.15 43.71 -17.99
C SER A 426 -18.07 43.79 -16.47
N VAL A 427 -18.82 42.93 -15.79
CA VAL A 427 -18.93 42.89 -14.33
C VAL A 427 -18.20 41.66 -13.80
N THR A 428 -17.32 41.86 -12.81
CA THR A 428 -16.67 40.78 -12.07
C THR A 428 -16.69 41.04 -10.56
N ARG A 429 -16.59 39.96 -9.78
CA ARG A 429 -16.48 40.01 -8.31
C ARG A 429 -15.41 39.01 -7.83
N PRO A 430 -14.12 39.30 -8.04
CA PRO A 430 -13.04 38.35 -7.81
C PRO A 430 -12.94 37.86 -6.36
N ASP A 431 -13.35 38.68 -5.39
CA ASP A 431 -13.27 38.38 -3.96
C ASP A 431 -14.62 38.01 -3.34
N THR A 432 -15.66 37.75 -4.13
CA THR A 432 -16.98 37.43 -3.57
C THR A 432 -16.98 36.18 -2.69
N ASN A 433 -17.82 36.23 -1.65
CA ASN A 433 -18.16 35.12 -0.78
C ASN A 433 -19.55 34.52 -1.10
N GLY A 434 -20.16 34.90 -2.23
CA GLY A 434 -21.47 34.37 -2.64
C GLY A 434 -22.63 35.23 -2.15
N THR A 435 -22.61 36.53 -2.45
CA THR A 435 -23.70 37.46 -2.12
C THR A 435 -24.44 37.94 -3.36
N ARG A 436 -25.74 38.22 -3.22
CA ARG A 436 -26.52 38.98 -4.19
C ARG A 436 -26.25 40.47 -4.03
N THR A 437 -26.02 41.19 -5.12
CA THR A 437 -25.76 42.64 -5.10
C THR A 437 -26.41 43.30 -6.32
N ALA A 438 -27.15 44.38 -6.06
CA ALA A 438 -27.76 45.21 -7.09
C ALA A 438 -26.72 46.07 -7.81
N ILE A 439 -26.84 46.22 -9.12
CA ILE A 439 -26.14 47.22 -9.93
C ILE A 439 -27.18 48.15 -10.51
N THR A 440 -27.08 49.45 -10.19
CA THR A 440 -28.04 50.44 -10.68
C THR A 440 -27.36 51.33 -11.72
N ALA A 441 -28.01 51.45 -12.89
CA ALA A 441 -27.69 52.43 -13.91
C ALA A 441 -28.68 53.60 -13.81
N ALA A 442 -28.19 54.83 -13.66
CA ALA A 442 -29.03 56.02 -13.59
C ALA A 442 -28.60 57.06 -14.64
N LEU A 443 -29.54 57.84 -15.15
CA LEU A 443 -29.20 58.94 -16.06
C LEU A 443 -28.30 59.96 -15.34
N TYR A 444 -27.30 60.47 -16.05
CA TYR A 444 -26.27 61.35 -15.48
C TYR A 444 -26.86 62.63 -14.87
N ASP A 445 -27.77 63.30 -15.60
CA ASP A 445 -28.41 64.55 -15.17
C ASP A 445 -29.71 64.34 -14.38
N ASN A 446 -30.20 63.09 -14.29
CA ASN A 446 -31.44 62.77 -13.57
C ASN A 446 -31.38 61.39 -12.90
N ALA A 447 -30.81 61.35 -11.69
CA ALA A 447 -30.67 60.12 -10.93
C ALA A 447 -31.99 59.42 -10.56
N SER A 448 -33.14 60.13 -10.61
CA SER A 448 -34.45 59.54 -10.36
C SER A 448 -34.91 58.59 -11.48
N VAL A 449 -34.35 58.74 -12.68
CA VAL A 449 -34.54 57.83 -13.79
C VAL A 449 -33.39 56.81 -13.76
N ASN A 450 -33.69 55.64 -13.22
CA ASN A 450 -32.72 54.57 -13.06
C ASN A 450 -33.35 53.21 -13.35
N ALA A 451 -32.48 52.22 -13.58
CA ALA A 451 -32.82 50.82 -13.66
C ALA A 451 -31.79 50.03 -12.87
N SER A 452 -32.25 49.01 -12.15
CA SER A 452 -31.42 48.17 -11.30
C SER A 452 -31.55 46.72 -11.69
N ILE A 453 -30.47 45.97 -11.54
CA ILE A 453 -30.44 44.52 -11.75
C ILE A 453 -29.65 43.86 -10.62
N ASP A 454 -30.23 42.82 -10.04
CA ASP A 454 -29.54 42.00 -9.05
C ASP A 454 -28.57 41.03 -9.73
N THR A 455 -27.37 40.90 -9.19
CA THR A 455 -26.33 40.01 -9.68
C THR A 455 -25.85 39.08 -8.57
N ILE A 456 -25.60 37.82 -8.90
CA ILE A 456 -25.13 36.79 -8.00
C ILE A 456 -23.88 36.16 -8.62
N PHE A 457 -22.78 36.17 -7.87
CA PHE A 457 -21.57 35.43 -8.22
C PHE A 457 -21.42 34.30 -7.22
N THR A 458 -21.70 33.07 -7.63
CA THR A 458 -21.72 31.92 -6.73
C THR A 458 -20.32 31.47 -6.33
N VAL A 459 -20.15 30.98 -5.11
CA VAL A 459 -18.88 30.42 -4.61
C VAL A 459 -18.90 28.90 -4.58
N ILE A 460 -17.74 28.28 -4.76
CA ILE A 460 -17.63 26.81 -4.83
C ILE A 460 -17.76 26.17 -3.44
N THR A 461 -17.40 26.89 -2.37
CA THR A 461 -17.42 26.44 -0.97
C THR A 461 -18.81 26.41 -0.32
N SER A 462 -19.84 26.78 -1.07
CA SER A 462 -21.24 26.70 -0.64
C SER A 462 -22.03 25.83 -1.60
N PRO A 463 -22.95 24.96 -1.11
CA PRO A 463 -23.82 24.19 -1.98
C PRO A 463 -24.91 25.03 -2.62
N ASP A 464 -25.43 24.58 -3.77
CA ASP A 464 -26.61 25.21 -4.38
C ASP A 464 -27.91 24.71 -3.72
N SER A 465 -28.01 24.90 -2.41
CA SER A 465 -29.11 24.47 -1.55
C SER A 465 -29.85 25.67 -0.97
N ASP A 466 -31.18 25.62 -0.88
CA ASP A 466 -32.00 26.68 -0.25
C ASP A 466 -31.73 26.81 1.26
N GLU A 467 -31.09 25.81 1.87
CA GLU A 467 -30.65 25.81 3.26
C GLU A 467 -29.24 26.41 3.46
N ALA A 468 -28.53 26.73 2.37
CA ALA A 468 -27.19 27.34 2.42
C ALA A 468 -27.25 28.80 2.85
N GLN A 469 -26.23 29.26 3.56
CA GLN A 469 -26.09 30.67 3.91
C GLN A 469 -25.70 31.52 2.70
N MET A 470 -24.71 31.07 1.92
CA MET A 470 -24.22 31.83 0.78
C MET A 470 -24.76 31.28 -0.54
N TRP A 471 -24.68 32.11 -1.59
CA TRP A 471 -24.99 31.68 -2.95
C TRP A 471 -23.88 30.78 -3.47
N GLY A 472 -24.17 29.49 -3.51
CA GLY A 472 -23.21 28.43 -3.81
C GLY A 472 -23.37 27.76 -5.17
N HIS A 473 -22.35 26.98 -5.54
CA HIS A 473 -22.39 26.06 -6.69
C HIS A 473 -21.54 24.78 -6.48
N MET A 474 -21.29 24.40 -5.23
CA MET A 474 -20.66 23.12 -4.89
C MET A 474 -21.40 21.97 -5.59
N GLN A 475 -20.65 21.01 -6.10
CA GLN A 475 -21.25 19.81 -6.69
C GLN A 475 -21.89 18.95 -5.59
N GLU A 476 -23.10 18.46 -5.84
CA GLU A 476 -23.82 17.55 -4.93
C GLU A 476 -23.09 16.21 -4.70
N SER A 477 -22.21 15.83 -5.62
CA SER A 477 -21.39 14.62 -5.47
C SER A 477 -20.02 14.75 -6.12
N LEU A 478 -19.03 14.07 -5.54
CA LEU A 478 -17.71 13.89 -6.11
C LEU A 478 -17.46 12.42 -6.42
N THR A 479 -16.63 12.15 -7.41
CA THR A 479 -16.19 10.78 -7.75
C THR A 479 -14.73 10.65 -7.36
N ALA A 480 -14.32 9.67 -6.57
CA ALA A 480 -12.93 9.39 -6.20
C ALA A 480 -12.12 8.77 -7.36
N ALA A 481 -10.83 8.48 -7.13
CA ALA A 481 -9.94 7.90 -8.13
C ALA A 481 -10.29 6.44 -8.48
N ASP A 482 -10.84 5.70 -7.52
CA ASP A 482 -11.34 4.32 -7.68
C ASP A 482 -12.72 4.23 -8.36
N GLY A 483 -13.33 5.37 -8.71
CA GLY A 483 -14.65 5.46 -9.31
C GLY A 483 -15.81 5.53 -8.30
N THR A 484 -15.55 5.47 -7.00
CA THR A 484 -16.56 5.63 -5.95
C THR A 484 -17.16 7.02 -6.02
N VAL A 485 -18.50 7.12 -5.97
CA VAL A 485 -19.21 8.41 -5.92
C VAL A 485 -19.65 8.71 -4.48
N PHE A 486 -19.29 9.88 -3.98
CA PHE A 486 -19.63 10.39 -2.65
C PHE A 486 -20.61 11.55 -2.77
N GLN A 487 -21.63 11.59 -1.91
CA GLN A 487 -22.46 12.77 -1.72
C GLN A 487 -21.69 13.82 -0.92
N ARG A 488 -21.95 15.10 -1.20
CA ARG A 488 -21.37 16.19 -0.41
C ARG A 488 -21.75 16.10 1.07
N PRO A 489 -20.98 16.76 1.95
CA PRO A 489 -21.36 16.88 3.36
C PRO A 489 -22.68 17.64 3.48
N LEU A 490 -23.39 17.40 4.56
CA LEU A 490 -24.67 18.05 4.83
C LEU A 490 -24.46 19.35 5.59
N LEU A 491 -25.29 20.34 5.30
CA LEU A 491 -25.45 21.51 6.14
C LEU A 491 -26.22 21.13 7.41
N TYR A 492 -25.98 21.85 8.49
CA TYR A 492 -26.64 21.63 9.78
C TYR A 492 -28.17 21.83 9.69
N THR A 493 -28.62 22.76 8.85
CA THR A 493 -30.03 23.11 8.62
C THR A 493 -30.76 22.17 7.66
N GLU A 494 -30.04 21.33 6.89
CA GLU A 494 -30.65 20.32 6.01
C GLU A 494 -31.35 19.19 6.78
N ARG A 495 -31.29 19.24 8.12
CA ARG A 495 -31.96 18.29 9.01
C ARG A 495 -33.01 18.97 9.85
N SER A 496 -34.19 18.36 9.89
CA SER A 496 -35.30 18.78 10.75
C SER A 496 -35.09 18.46 12.24
N THR A 497 -34.10 17.61 12.57
CA THR A 497 -33.75 17.24 13.95
C THR A 497 -32.25 17.32 14.19
N ASN A 498 -31.85 17.97 15.27
CA ASN A 498 -30.43 18.18 15.60
C ASN A 498 -29.93 17.22 16.69
N ILE A 499 -30.60 16.07 16.86
CA ILE A 499 -30.21 15.06 17.84
C ILE A 499 -28.92 14.37 17.37
N ASN A 500 -27.92 14.28 18.27
CA ASN A 500 -26.62 13.63 18.01
C ASN A 500 -25.83 14.22 16.83
N MET A 501 -25.99 15.53 16.59
CA MET A 501 -25.31 16.29 15.54
C MET A 501 -24.86 17.65 16.10
N THR A 502 -23.73 18.16 15.63
CA THR A 502 -23.24 19.52 15.92
C THR A 502 -23.01 20.28 14.61
N GLY A 503 -22.98 21.61 14.69
CA GLY A 503 -22.65 22.49 13.56
C GLY A 503 -21.23 23.01 13.66
N TYR A 504 -20.49 23.02 12.55
CA TYR A 504 -19.19 23.67 12.41
C TYR A 504 -19.26 24.74 11.34
N THR A 505 -18.93 25.98 11.70
CA THR A 505 -18.86 27.10 10.76
C THR A 505 -17.55 27.05 9.98
N GLU A 506 -17.63 26.83 8.67
CA GLU A 506 -16.49 26.85 7.74
C GLU A 506 -16.94 27.50 6.41
N ASP A 507 -16.11 28.39 5.85
CA ASP A 507 -16.36 29.10 4.58
C ASP A 507 -17.75 29.79 4.49
N ASN A 508 -18.20 30.35 5.62
CA ASN A 508 -19.50 31.01 5.82
C ASN A 508 -20.73 30.08 5.76
N GLU A 509 -20.52 28.77 5.77
CA GLU A 509 -21.58 27.77 5.90
C GLU A 509 -21.51 27.09 7.27
N ASN A 510 -22.64 26.56 7.75
CA ASN A 510 -22.70 25.77 8.98
C ASN A 510 -22.89 24.29 8.64
N TRP A 511 -21.80 23.53 8.64
CA TRP A 511 -21.76 22.12 8.24
C TRP A 511 -22.12 21.18 9.38
N ALA A 512 -22.86 20.11 9.07
CA ALA A 512 -23.25 19.09 10.03
C ALA A 512 -22.11 18.12 10.32
N ALA A 513 -21.82 17.91 11.59
CA ALA A 513 -20.92 16.86 12.07
C ALA A 513 -21.67 15.89 13.00
N PHE A 514 -21.26 14.62 12.94
CA PHE A 514 -22.01 13.50 13.52
C PHE A 514 -21.13 12.66 14.44
N LEU A 515 -21.79 11.87 15.30
CA LEU A 515 -21.17 10.72 15.96
C LEU A 515 -20.81 9.65 14.92
N GLY A 516 -19.75 8.89 15.21
CA GLY A 516 -19.22 7.90 14.28
C GLY A 516 -20.12 6.68 14.08
N PRO A 517 -19.76 5.82 13.11
CA PRO A 517 -20.54 4.64 12.73
C PRO A 517 -20.64 3.62 13.86
N ALA A 518 -21.68 2.77 13.78
CA ALA A 518 -22.00 1.71 14.74
C ALA A 518 -22.15 2.18 16.21
N SER A 519 -22.28 3.49 16.46
CA SER A 519 -22.62 4.02 17.77
C SER A 519 -24.13 3.91 17.99
N ALA A 520 -24.57 3.65 19.24
CA ALA A 520 -26.00 3.60 19.60
C ALA A 520 -26.74 4.93 19.39
N ARG A 521 -26.00 5.99 19.05
CA ARG A 521 -26.48 7.36 18.82
C ARG A 521 -26.30 7.80 17.36
N SER A 522 -25.68 6.98 16.51
CA SER A 522 -25.63 7.21 15.07
C SER A 522 -27.04 7.15 14.48
N ASN A 523 -27.32 8.00 13.49
CA ASN A 523 -28.62 8.05 12.84
C ASN A 523 -28.51 7.41 11.44
N PRO A 524 -29.08 6.20 11.21
CA PRO A 524 -29.05 5.54 9.91
C PRO A 524 -29.73 6.35 8.79
N ALA A 525 -30.60 7.31 9.12
CA ALA A 525 -31.20 8.22 8.14
C ALA A 525 -30.19 9.25 7.58
N ASN A 526 -28.98 9.32 8.15
CA ASN A 526 -27.92 10.21 7.68
C ASN A 526 -26.95 9.49 6.74
N CYS A 527 -26.56 8.27 7.10
CA CYS A 527 -25.88 7.33 6.22
C CYS A 527 -26.34 5.93 6.59
N ALA A 528 -26.97 5.22 5.65
CA ALA A 528 -27.41 3.86 5.89
C ALA A 528 -26.19 2.94 6.07
N VAL A 529 -26.37 1.85 6.81
CA VAL A 529 -25.35 0.79 6.95
C VAL A 529 -24.95 0.29 5.56
N GLY A 530 -23.65 0.16 5.32
CA GLY A 530 -23.07 -0.17 4.02
C GLY A 530 -22.90 1.00 3.08
N TYR A 531 -23.31 2.23 3.42
CA TYR A 531 -23.05 3.42 2.62
C TYR A 531 -21.95 4.32 3.20
N TYR A 532 -21.53 4.08 4.44
CA TYR A 532 -20.33 4.71 4.98
C TYR A 532 -19.12 4.29 4.13
N PRO A 533 -18.19 5.20 3.83
CA PRO A 533 -16.99 4.84 3.10
C PRO A 533 -16.00 4.09 4.00
N SER A 534 -15.26 3.16 3.43
CA SER A 534 -14.05 2.63 4.09
C SER A 534 -12.96 3.71 4.11
N VAL A 535 -11.96 3.53 4.98
CA VAL A 535 -10.81 4.43 5.05
C VAL A 535 -10.08 4.50 3.70
N GLU A 536 -9.92 3.37 3.01
CA GLU A 536 -9.28 3.28 1.70
C GLU A 536 -10.02 4.07 0.61
N MET A 537 -11.35 4.18 0.72
CA MET A 537 -12.16 4.96 -0.22
C MET A 537 -12.00 6.47 0.03
N LEU A 538 -11.90 6.90 1.28
CA LEU A 538 -11.59 8.30 1.61
C LEU A 538 -10.18 8.67 1.15
N ASP A 539 -9.21 7.77 1.27
CA ASP A 539 -7.87 7.95 0.71
C ASP A 539 -7.91 8.13 -0.83
N SER A 540 -8.78 7.36 -1.50
CA SER A 540 -8.99 7.45 -2.95
C SER A 540 -9.65 8.77 -3.36
N LEU A 541 -10.54 9.31 -2.51
CA LEU A 541 -11.14 10.62 -2.67
C LEU A 541 -10.08 11.73 -2.53
N TYR A 542 -9.24 11.66 -1.48
CA TYR A 542 -8.10 12.56 -1.31
C TYR A 542 -7.13 12.47 -2.50
N SER A 543 -6.79 11.27 -2.95
CA SER A 543 -5.82 11.05 -4.04
C SER A 543 -6.24 11.72 -5.35
N LYS A 544 -7.55 11.84 -5.60
CA LYS A 544 -8.07 12.58 -6.77
C LYS A 544 -8.06 14.09 -6.57
N TYR A 545 -8.25 14.55 -5.33
CA TYR A 545 -8.31 15.95 -4.96
C TYR A 545 -7.28 16.33 -3.88
N PRO A 546 -5.97 16.08 -4.12
CA PRO A 546 -4.94 16.23 -3.10
C PRO A 546 -4.62 17.70 -2.83
N ASN A 547 -3.73 17.98 -1.88
CA ASN A 547 -3.23 19.34 -1.59
C ASN A 547 -4.35 20.35 -1.37
N ARG A 548 -5.39 19.96 -0.60
CA ARG A 548 -6.57 20.79 -0.30
C ARG A 548 -7.41 21.20 -1.51
N THR A 549 -7.19 20.59 -2.69
CA THR A 549 -8.01 20.89 -3.89
C THR A 549 -9.46 20.44 -3.75
N ILE A 550 -9.75 19.50 -2.83
CA ILE A 550 -11.12 19.17 -2.47
C ILE A 550 -11.88 20.38 -1.90
N LYS A 551 -11.20 21.29 -1.18
CA LYS A 551 -11.77 22.56 -0.74
C LYS A 551 -11.69 23.63 -1.82
N THR A 552 -10.50 23.88 -2.37
CA THR A 552 -10.31 25.05 -3.26
C THR A 552 -10.94 24.89 -4.64
N ALA A 553 -11.05 23.67 -5.16
CA ALA A 553 -11.62 23.38 -6.49
C ALA A 553 -12.99 22.69 -6.43
N GLN A 554 -13.29 21.92 -5.37
CA GLN A 554 -14.57 21.21 -5.23
C GLN A 554 -15.47 21.76 -4.12
N GLY A 555 -14.94 22.61 -3.23
CA GLY A 555 -15.70 23.33 -2.21
C GLY A 555 -15.91 22.60 -0.89
N TRP A 556 -15.54 21.33 -0.75
CA TRP A 556 -15.88 20.57 0.47
C TRP A 556 -15.10 21.09 1.70
N PRO A 557 -15.75 21.17 2.87
CA PRO A 557 -15.11 21.61 4.11
C PRO A 557 -14.01 20.64 4.55
N ILE A 558 -12.92 21.15 5.12
CA ILE A 558 -11.77 20.33 5.56
C ILE A 558 -11.19 20.77 6.91
N ASP A 559 -11.85 21.66 7.66
CA ASP A 559 -11.37 22.04 8.99
C ASP A 559 -11.56 20.91 10.02
N HIS A 560 -12.35 19.88 9.67
CA HIS A 560 -12.52 18.64 10.42
C HIS A 560 -12.40 17.40 9.53
N SER A 561 -12.14 16.25 10.16
CA SER A 561 -11.99 14.97 9.47
C SER A 561 -13.33 14.39 9.04
N TYR A 562 -13.28 13.29 8.28
CA TYR A 562 -14.42 12.55 7.77
C TYR A 562 -14.48 11.14 8.35
N TRP A 563 -15.65 10.70 8.80
CA TRP A 563 -15.84 9.33 9.30
C TRP A 563 -15.70 8.28 8.21
N SER A 564 -14.98 7.20 8.53
CA SER A 564 -15.04 5.93 7.80
C SER A 564 -15.73 4.83 8.62
N GLU A 565 -16.27 3.80 7.97
CA GLU A 565 -16.76 2.58 8.65
C GLU A 565 -15.65 1.62 9.07
N SER A 566 -14.40 1.90 8.71
CA SER A 566 -13.26 1.07 9.06
C SER A 566 -12.95 1.21 10.56
N ALA A 567 -13.20 0.14 11.32
CA ALA A 567 -12.84 0.11 12.73
C ALA A 567 -11.32 0.12 12.90
N ALA A 568 -10.84 0.82 13.91
CA ALA A 568 -9.42 0.82 14.23
C ALA A 568 -8.99 -0.54 14.83
N PRO A 569 -7.72 -0.95 14.66
CA PRO A 569 -7.18 -2.16 15.26
C PRO A 569 -7.41 -2.18 16.77
N SER A 570 -8.09 -3.22 17.24
CA SER A 570 -8.34 -3.46 18.65
C SER A 570 -8.45 -4.97 18.88
N PHE A 571 -8.02 -5.43 20.06
CA PHE A 571 -8.26 -6.80 20.52
C PHE A 571 -8.33 -6.80 22.05
N GLY A 572 -9.41 -7.33 22.62
CA GLY A 572 -9.63 -7.28 24.08
C GLY A 572 -11.05 -7.64 24.50
N VAL A 573 -11.48 -7.16 25.66
CA VAL A 573 -12.80 -7.45 26.24
C VAL A 573 -13.87 -6.41 25.92
N GLU A 574 -13.48 -5.26 25.38
CA GLU A 574 -14.40 -4.16 25.03
C GLU A 574 -14.83 -4.27 23.56
N LYS A 575 -16.11 -4.03 23.29
CA LYS A 575 -16.61 -3.93 21.91
C LYS A 575 -15.89 -2.77 21.18
N PRO A 576 -15.42 -2.93 19.94
CA PRO A 576 -14.71 -1.89 19.21
C PRO A 576 -15.58 -0.63 19.07
N TYR A 577 -15.03 0.49 19.55
CA TYR A 577 -15.67 1.82 19.52
C TYR A 577 -14.80 2.87 18.84
N LEU A 578 -13.57 2.53 18.45
CA LEU A 578 -12.66 3.40 17.72
C LEU A 578 -12.77 3.09 16.22
N TYR A 579 -12.99 4.13 15.42
CA TYR A 579 -13.07 4.06 13.96
C TYR A 579 -12.12 5.07 13.35
N TYR A 580 -11.65 4.79 12.13
CA TYR A 580 -10.78 5.73 11.42
C TYR A 580 -11.56 6.95 10.95
N VAL A 581 -10.95 8.11 11.14
CA VAL A 581 -11.34 9.37 10.51
C VAL A 581 -10.20 9.86 9.64
N VAL A 582 -10.53 10.45 8.49
CA VAL A 582 -9.56 10.92 7.50
C VAL A 582 -9.68 12.42 7.31
N ASP A 583 -8.56 13.13 7.41
CA ASP A 583 -8.48 14.55 7.03
C ASP A 583 -8.27 14.66 5.52
N LEU A 584 -9.27 15.16 4.79
CA LEU A 584 -9.19 15.29 3.32
C LEU A 584 -8.34 16.50 2.89
N GLY A 585 -7.74 17.25 3.81
CA GLY A 585 -6.76 18.28 3.55
C GLY A 585 -5.34 17.73 3.33
N ASP A 586 -4.97 16.68 4.06
CA ASP A 586 -3.60 16.11 4.06
C ASP A 586 -3.49 14.57 4.08
N ASP A 587 -4.61 13.84 3.99
CA ASP A 587 -4.71 12.37 4.08
C ASP A 587 -4.33 11.78 5.43
N SER A 588 -4.18 12.61 6.48
CA SER A 588 -3.86 12.09 7.81
C SER A 588 -5.03 11.29 8.37
N ARG A 589 -4.70 10.15 8.99
CA ARG A 589 -5.67 9.19 9.52
C ARG A 589 -5.46 9.04 11.01
N ARG A 590 -6.55 9.01 11.77
CA ARG A 590 -6.50 8.74 13.21
C ARG A 590 -7.69 7.92 13.67
N ALA A 591 -7.51 7.18 14.75
CA ALA A 591 -8.60 6.49 15.43
C ALA A 591 -9.37 7.50 16.29
N ALA A 592 -10.70 7.52 16.15
CA ALA A 592 -11.59 8.38 16.93
C ALA A 592 -12.73 7.57 17.53
N SER A 593 -13.16 7.93 18.74
CA SER A 593 -14.29 7.28 19.41
C SER A 593 -15.60 7.64 18.73
N ASN A 594 -16.35 6.63 18.30
CA ASN A 594 -17.62 6.80 17.60
C ASN A 594 -18.74 7.41 18.47
N SER A 595 -18.59 7.42 19.79
CA SER A 595 -19.58 7.94 20.74
C SER A 595 -19.16 9.22 21.46
N TYR A 596 -17.99 9.78 21.15
CA TYR A 596 -17.47 10.96 21.84
C TYR A 596 -18.12 12.26 21.34
N VAL A 597 -18.95 12.87 22.17
CA VAL A 597 -19.80 14.03 21.80
C VAL A 597 -19.03 15.27 21.36
N ASN A 598 -17.83 15.51 21.89
CA ASN A 598 -17.00 16.66 21.49
C ASN A 598 -16.06 16.33 20.32
N GLY A 599 -16.07 15.09 19.83
CA GLY A 599 -15.22 14.61 18.73
C GLY A 599 -16.00 14.26 17.48
N MET A 600 -17.20 14.82 17.30
CA MET A 600 -17.98 14.63 16.07
C MET A 600 -17.18 15.10 14.85
N GLN A 601 -17.33 14.38 13.74
CA GLN A 601 -16.61 14.64 12.49
C GLN A 601 -17.61 14.79 11.34
N TYR A 602 -17.15 15.29 10.20
CA TYR A 602 -17.97 15.32 9.00
C TYR A 602 -18.32 13.90 8.56
N GLN A 603 -19.46 13.77 7.90
CA GLN A 603 -19.97 12.50 7.41
C GLN A 603 -20.35 12.64 5.95
N VAL A 604 -19.87 11.70 5.15
CA VAL A 604 -20.22 11.57 3.74
C VAL A 604 -20.68 10.15 3.50
N CYS A 605 -21.57 9.99 2.52
CA CYS A 605 -22.07 8.70 2.10
C CYS A 605 -21.66 8.43 0.67
N THR A 606 -21.31 7.18 0.42
CA THR A 606 -21.18 6.67 -0.94
C THR A 606 -22.57 6.63 -1.59
N LYS A 607 -22.65 6.69 -2.92
CA LYS A 607 -23.93 6.63 -3.65
C LYS A 607 -24.44 5.21 -3.84
N ALA A 608 -23.52 4.24 -3.88
CA ALA A 608 -23.80 2.82 -3.99
C ALA A 608 -23.33 2.10 -2.72
N PRO A 609 -24.05 1.06 -2.26
CA PRO A 609 -23.64 0.32 -1.07
C PRO A 609 -22.31 -0.41 -1.31
N GLN A 610 -21.51 -0.49 -0.26
CA GLN A 610 -20.20 -1.13 -0.22
C GLN A 610 -20.33 -2.62 0.08
N PRO A 611 -19.39 -3.45 -0.42
CA PRO A 611 -19.26 -4.84 0.01
C PRO A 611 -19.07 -4.90 1.53
N GLN A 612 -19.98 -5.59 2.21
CA GLN A 612 -19.91 -5.80 3.65
C GLN A 612 -19.43 -7.22 3.93
N ALA A 613 -18.74 -7.41 5.06
CA ALA A 613 -18.44 -8.74 5.55
C ALA A 613 -19.76 -9.46 5.88
N THR A 614 -19.97 -10.63 5.27
CA THR A 614 -21.16 -11.46 5.51
C THR A 614 -20.79 -12.84 6.05
N GLN A 615 -19.51 -13.19 6.01
CA GLN A 615 -18.98 -14.44 6.51
C GLN A 615 -17.68 -14.18 7.28
N ILE A 616 -17.37 -15.08 8.20
CA ILE A 616 -16.14 -15.09 8.97
C ILE A 616 -15.61 -16.51 9.02
N VAL A 617 -14.28 -16.65 8.93
CA VAL A 617 -13.59 -17.93 8.96
C VAL A 617 -12.55 -17.88 10.07
N LEU A 618 -12.61 -18.86 10.97
CA LEU A 618 -11.57 -19.12 11.96
C LEU A 618 -10.80 -20.35 11.50
N SER A 619 -9.53 -20.17 11.17
CA SER A 619 -8.69 -21.22 10.61
C SER A 619 -7.34 -21.31 11.31
N THR A 620 -6.62 -22.39 11.05
CA THR A 620 -5.22 -22.58 11.41
C THR A 620 -4.57 -23.42 10.32
N ALA A 621 -3.26 -23.24 10.11
CA ALA A 621 -2.48 -24.08 9.21
C ALA A 621 -2.25 -25.50 9.77
N GLN A 622 -2.47 -25.71 11.07
CA GLN A 622 -2.28 -27.00 11.71
C GLN A 622 -3.36 -28.00 11.27
N ALA A 623 -2.94 -29.22 10.92
CA ALA A 623 -3.85 -30.27 10.51
C ALA A 623 -4.73 -30.73 11.69
N LYS A 624 -6.01 -31.02 11.40
CA LYS A 624 -6.88 -31.68 12.36
C LYS A 624 -6.46 -33.14 12.49
N ASP A 625 -6.42 -33.62 13.72
CA ASP A 625 -6.26 -35.04 14.00
C ASP A 625 -7.51 -35.81 13.53
N ALA A 626 -7.29 -36.94 12.82
CA ALA A 626 -8.35 -37.69 12.16
C ALA A 626 -9.34 -38.33 13.14
N GLY A 627 -8.87 -38.76 14.32
CA GLY A 627 -9.72 -39.39 15.33
C GLY A 627 -10.58 -38.40 16.10
N SER A 628 -10.00 -37.28 16.53
CA SER A 628 -10.67 -36.28 17.35
C SER A 628 -11.40 -35.19 16.55
N GLN A 629 -11.11 -35.05 15.25
CA GLN A 629 -11.60 -33.97 14.38
C GLN A 629 -11.30 -32.57 14.94
N ALA A 630 -10.18 -32.44 15.65
CA ALA A 630 -9.73 -31.22 16.31
C ALA A 630 -8.23 -30.99 16.06
N VAL A 631 -7.79 -29.74 16.20
CA VAL A 631 -6.36 -29.41 16.15
C VAL A 631 -5.75 -29.81 17.49
N LYS A 632 -4.77 -30.72 17.49
CA LYS A 632 -4.22 -31.35 18.69
C LYS A 632 -2.76 -30.93 18.86
N VAL A 633 -2.44 -30.26 19.96
CA VAL A 633 -1.09 -29.83 20.34
C VAL A 633 -0.86 -30.08 21.83
N LYS A 634 0.39 -30.00 22.30
CA LYS A 634 0.69 -30.10 23.75
C LYS A 634 0.26 -28.83 24.48
N ASN A 635 -0.08 -28.94 25.76
CA ASN A 635 -0.44 -27.78 26.60
C ASN A 635 0.70 -26.77 26.85
N SER A 636 1.93 -27.09 26.40
CA SER A 636 3.09 -26.19 26.35
C SER A 636 3.29 -25.52 24.98
N GLU A 637 2.52 -25.88 23.97
CA GLU A 637 2.60 -25.37 22.60
C GLU A 637 1.51 -24.32 22.34
N THR A 638 1.62 -23.60 21.22
CA THR A 638 0.64 -22.61 20.76
C THR A 638 0.02 -23.04 19.43
N ILE A 639 -1.24 -22.66 19.22
CA ILE A 639 -1.96 -22.82 17.95
C ILE A 639 -2.07 -21.44 17.30
N PRO A 640 -1.43 -21.22 16.13
CA PRO A 640 -1.63 -19.99 15.37
C PRO A 640 -3.02 -20.03 14.75
N LEU A 641 -3.83 -19.04 15.06
CA LEU A 641 -5.17 -18.82 14.54
C LEU A 641 -5.14 -17.68 13.52
N LEU A 642 -5.95 -17.82 12.48
CA LEU A 642 -6.21 -16.78 11.51
C LEU A 642 -7.72 -16.56 11.44
N VAL A 643 -8.14 -15.36 11.85
CA VAL A 643 -9.50 -14.87 11.64
C VAL A 643 -9.52 -14.17 10.29
N THR A 644 -10.50 -14.49 9.44
CA THR A 644 -10.67 -13.86 8.13
C THR A 644 -12.12 -13.46 7.93
N THR A 645 -12.37 -12.20 7.59
CA THR A 645 -13.70 -11.67 7.27
C THR A 645 -13.83 -11.52 5.76
N ILE A 646 -14.90 -12.08 5.19
CA ILE A 646 -15.13 -12.08 3.74
C ILE A 646 -16.55 -11.62 3.39
N ASP A 647 -16.69 -11.03 2.21
CA ASP A 647 -17.99 -10.66 1.64
C ASP A 647 -18.75 -11.88 1.09
N ALA A 648 -19.94 -11.63 0.55
CA ALA A 648 -20.77 -12.68 -0.05
C ALA A 648 -20.16 -13.31 -1.31
N ALA A 649 -19.17 -12.66 -1.93
CA ALA A 649 -18.45 -13.15 -3.10
C ALA A 649 -17.15 -13.91 -2.70
N GLY A 650 -16.83 -13.98 -1.41
CA GLY A 650 -15.63 -14.65 -0.88
C GLY A 650 -14.37 -13.78 -0.88
N LYS A 651 -14.48 -12.46 -1.11
CA LYS A 651 -13.35 -11.54 -1.07
C LYS A 651 -13.11 -11.04 0.37
N PRO A 652 -11.86 -10.96 0.85
CA PRO A 652 -11.55 -10.38 2.16
C PRO A 652 -12.04 -8.94 2.30
N ILE A 653 -12.66 -8.64 3.45
CA ILE A 653 -13.10 -7.31 3.84
C ILE A 653 -12.34 -6.91 5.11
N GLY A 654 -11.52 -5.87 4.99
CA GLY A 654 -10.67 -5.37 6.06
C GLY A 654 -11.40 -4.61 7.15
N ASN A 655 -10.68 -4.29 8.22
CA ASN A 655 -11.12 -3.38 9.28
C ASN A 655 -12.48 -3.77 9.89
N THR A 656 -12.80 -5.06 9.90
CA THR A 656 -14.11 -5.59 10.27
C THR A 656 -14.09 -6.05 11.73
N PRO A 657 -14.99 -5.50 12.59
CA PRO A 657 -15.16 -5.96 13.95
C PRO A 657 -15.74 -7.38 14.03
N PHE A 658 -15.16 -8.21 14.90
CA PHE A 658 -15.64 -9.55 15.19
C PHE A 658 -15.57 -9.86 16.69
N MET A 659 -16.19 -10.96 17.08
CA MET A 659 -16.21 -11.50 18.43
C MET A 659 -15.69 -12.93 18.43
N LEU A 660 -14.91 -13.30 19.46
CA LEU A 660 -14.35 -14.63 19.71
C LEU A 660 -14.83 -15.13 21.08
N THR A 661 -15.34 -16.35 21.12
CA THR A 661 -15.81 -17.03 22.33
C THR A 661 -15.23 -18.44 22.40
N GLY A 662 -15.18 -19.01 23.61
CA GLY A 662 -14.77 -20.39 23.84
C GLY A 662 -15.72 -21.09 24.80
N ASP A 663 -15.82 -22.42 24.70
CA ASP A 663 -16.54 -23.26 25.66
C ASP A 663 -15.66 -23.63 26.87
N VAL A 664 -16.26 -24.29 27.87
CA VAL A 664 -15.55 -24.81 29.05
C VAL A 664 -14.61 -25.98 28.76
N GLY A 665 -14.69 -26.57 27.56
CA GLY A 665 -13.98 -27.78 27.19
C GLY A 665 -14.71 -29.07 27.58
N ARG A 666 -14.30 -30.19 26.99
CA ARG A 666 -14.81 -31.54 27.29
C ARG A 666 -13.65 -32.53 27.46
N ALA A 667 -13.68 -33.34 28.51
CA ALA A 667 -12.77 -34.47 28.71
C ALA A 667 -12.91 -35.50 27.57
N ARG A 668 -11.89 -36.35 27.39
CA ARG A 668 -11.91 -37.42 26.37
C ARG A 668 -12.97 -38.46 26.71
N ASN A 669 -12.99 -38.91 27.97
CA ASN A 669 -14.10 -39.65 28.54
C ASN A 669 -15.23 -38.67 28.88
N VAL A 670 -16.28 -38.66 28.07
CA VAL A 670 -17.41 -37.74 28.22
C VAL A 670 -18.19 -37.89 29.53
N SER A 671 -18.06 -39.03 30.21
CA SER A 671 -18.70 -39.27 31.52
C SER A 671 -17.85 -38.80 32.70
N TYR A 672 -16.59 -38.42 32.49
CA TYR A 672 -15.70 -37.96 33.55
C TYR A 672 -15.88 -36.46 33.83
N THR A 673 -16.24 -36.13 35.06
CA THR A 673 -16.49 -34.75 35.52
C THR A 673 -15.54 -34.29 36.63
N GLY A 674 -14.49 -35.06 36.94
CA GLY A 674 -13.56 -34.77 38.03
C GLY A 674 -12.48 -33.73 37.71
N TRP A 675 -12.51 -33.14 36.50
CA TRP A 675 -11.57 -32.11 36.05
C TRP A 675 -12.17 -30.70 36.25
N SER A 676 -11.31 -29.70 36.36
CA SER A 676 -11.69 -28.27 36.43
C SER A 676 -11.30 -27.56 35.14
N ALA A 677 -12.17 -26.66 34.64
CA ALA A 677 -11.86 -25.86 33.47
C ALA A 677 -10.62 -24.95 33.69
N SER A 678 -9.74 -24.95 32.70
CA SER A 678 -8.63 -24.00 32.58
C SER A 678 -8.98 -22.96 31.52
N ASN A 679 -8.65 -21.70 31.76
CA ASN A 679 -8.86 -20.65 30.77
C ASN A 679 -7.87 -20.84 29.60
N LEU A 680 -8.39 -20.81 28.38
CA LEU A 680 -7.55 -20.62 27.20
C LEU A 680 -7.05 -19.17 27.18
N GLN A 681 -5.87 -18.95 26.62
CA GLN A 681 -5.27 -17.64 26.44
C GLN A 681 -5.11 -17.36 24.95
N VAL A 682 -5.56 -16.20 24.51
CA VAL A 682 -5.39 -15.73 23.13
C VAL A 682 -4.59 -14.44 23.15
N ALA A 683 -3.50 -14.40 22.39
CA ALA A 683 -2.68 -13.21 22.23
C ALA A 683 -2.72 -12.72 20.79
N SER A 684 -2.76 -11.40 20.62
CA SER A 684 -2.41 -10.76 19.35
C SER A 684 -0.95 -10.29 19.42
N SER A 685 -0.29 -10.17 18.27
CA SER A 685 1.12 -9.76 18.20
C SER A 685 1.38 -8.45 18.96
N GLY A 686 2.35 -8.47 19.88
CA GLY A 686 2.72 -7.31 20.69
C GLY A 686 1.75 -6.94 21.83
N GLN A 687 0.70 -7.74 22.08
CA GLN A 687 -0.27 -7.51 23.16
C GLN A 687 -0.21 -8.58 24.25
N ALA A 688 -0.63 -8.22 25.46
CA ALA A 688 -0.74 -9.16 26.57
C ALA A 688 -1.85 -10.21 26.29
N PRO A 689 -1.62 -11.49 26.63
CA PRO A 689 -2.63 -12.54 26.43
C PRO A 689 -3.95 -12.23 27.14
N GLN A 690 -5.05 -12.43 26.43
CA GLN A 690 -6.42 -12.30 26.93
C GLN A 690 -6.98 -13.67 27.28
N LEU A 691 -7.71 -13.75 28.40
CA LEU A 691 -8.36 -15.00 28.82
C LEU A 691 -9.66 -15.21 28.04
N VAL A 692 -9.80 -16.37 27.42
CA VAL A 692 -11.08 -16.83 26.87
C VAL A 692 -11.88 -17.47 27.99
N VAL A 693 -12.84 -16.73 28.51
CA VAL A 693 -13.72 -17.19 29.60
C VAL A 693 -15.05 -17.63 28.99
N SER A 694 -15.51 -18.82 29.37
CA SER A 694 -16.81 -19.34 28.91
C SER A 694 -17.94 -18.37 29.32
N GLY A 695 -18.79 -18.03 28.34
CA GLY A 695 -19.88 -17.06 28.52
C GLY A 695 -19.48 -15.59 28.33
N SER A 696 -18.19 -15.32 28.13
CA SER A 696 -17.66 -13.99 27.80
C SER A 696 -17.10 -13.96 26.38
N ALA A 697 -17.04 -12.76 25.83
CA ALA A 697 -16.58 -12.48 24.49
C ALA A 697 -15.29 -11.67 24.51
N LEU A 698 -14.32 -12.09 23.71
CA LEU A 698 -13.24 -11.22 23.25
C LEU A 698 -13.68 -10.57 21.95
N TYR A 699 -13.31 -9.32 21.72
CA TYR A 699 -13.56 -8.62 20.48
C TYR A 699 -12.26 -8.33 19.78
N GLY A 700 -12.30 -8.31 18.46
CA GLY A 700 -11.17 -7.97 17.62
C GLY A 700 -11.60 -7.20 16.37
N THR A 701 -10.63 -6.56 15.73
CA THR A 701 -10.80 -5.98 14.40
C THR A 701 -9.80 -6.64 13.44
N THR A 702 -10.26 -7.10 12.28
CA THR A 702 -9.34 -7.55 11.21
C THR A 702 -8.52 -6.37 10.66
N GLY A 703 -7.32 -6.64 10.15
CA GLY A 703 -6.50 -5.66 9.45
C GLY A 703 -7.12 -5.25 8.10
N ALA A 704 -6.47 -4.34 7.38
CA ALA A 704 -6.94 -3.88 6.07
C ALA A 704 -7.05 -4.99 5.01
N ASP A 705 -6.30 -6.09 5.18
CA ASP A 705 -6.33 -7.27 4.32
C ASP A 705 -7.49 -8.23 4.64
N GLY A 706 -8.32 -7.92 5.64
CA GLY A 706 -9.42 -8.78 6.08
C GLY A 706 -8.99 -9.90 7.03
N THR A 707 -7.77 -9.86 7.57
CA THR A 707 -7.28 -10.92 8.47
C THR A 707 -6.80 -10.42 9.83
N LEU A 708 -6.86 -11.28 10.86
CA LEU A 708 -6.16 -11.07 12.13
C LEU A 708 -5.52 -12.38 12.58
N ALA A 709 -4.20 -12.36 12.77
CA ALA A 709 -3.45 -13.46 13.34
C ALA A 709 -3.48 -13.40 14.87
N LEU A 710 -3.75 -14.54 15.50
CA LEU A 710 -3.81 -14.69 16.96
C LEU A 710 -3.08 -15.97 17.37
N ASP A 711 -2.48 -15.99 18.56
CA ASP A 711 -1.87 -17.20 19.14
C ASP A 711 -2.72 -17.71 20.29
N LEU A 712 -3.17 -18.96 20.19
CA LEU A 712 -3.93 -19.63 21.22
C LEU A 712 -3.03 -20.55 22.05
N SER A 713 -3.13 -20.49 23.37
CA SER A 713 -2.43 -21.38 24.28
C SER A 713 -3.34 -21.83 25.44
N ALA A 714 -2.97 -22.93 26.09
CA ALA A 714 -3.61 -23.41 27.30
C ALA A 714 -2.58 -23.86 28.34
N PRO A 715 -1.79 -22.94 28.91
CA PRO A 715 -0.70 -23.30 29.82
C PRO A 715 -1.22 -24.12 31.01
N GLY A 716 -0.69 -25.33 31.19
CA GLY A 716 -1.12 -26.23 32.26
C GLY A 716 -2.55 -26.76 32.13
N GLY A 717 -3.13 -26.71 30.92
CA GLY A 717 -4.47 -27.23 30.66
C GLY A 717 -4.60 -28.73 30.99
N PRO A 718 -5.77 -29.19 31.47
CA PRO A 718 -5.95 -30.54 32.01
C PRO A 718 -6.14 -31.62 30.93
N GLY A 719 -6.03 -31.30 29.63
CA GLY A 719 -6.26 -32.26 28.54
C GLY A 719 -7.73 -32.31 28.09
N VAL A 720 -8.31 -31.19 27.66
CA VAL A 720 -9.71 -31.12 27.20
C VAL A 720 -9.83 -30.65 25.76
N LYS A 721 -10.94 -31.02 25.11
CA LYS A 721 -11.33 -30.53 23.79
C LYS A 721 -12.20 -29.29 23.94
N ASN A 722 -11.71 -28.15 23.49
CA ASN A 722 -12.45 -26.88 23.46
C ASN A 722 -12.94 -26.57 22.04
N THR A 723 -14.01 -25.78 21.96
CA THR A 723 -14.50 -25.21 20.70
C THR A 723 -14.42 -23.69 20.77
N LEU A 724 -13.57 -23.10 19.94
CA LEU A 724 -13.57 -21.65 19.73
C LEU A 724 -14.59 -21.30 18.66
N THR A 725 -15.33 -20.21 18.86
CA THR A 725 -16.29 -19.70 17.88
C THR A 725 -16.07 -18.21 17.67
N THR A 726 -15.86 -17.84 16.42
CA THR A 726 -15.83 -16.43 15.97
C THR A 726 -17.15 -16.08 15.30
N SER A 727 -17.62 -14.85 15.48
CA SER A 727 -18.79 -14.31 14.77
C SER A 727 -18.61 -12.84 14.43
N LEU A 728 -19.28 -12.36 13.38
CA LEU A 728 -19.40 -10.92 13.14
C LEU A 728 -20.24 -10.27 14.24
N ILE A 729 -19.92 -9.03 14.64
CA ILE A 729 -20.59 -8.36 15.76
C ILE A 729 -22.04 -8.00 15.41
N ASP A 730 -22.27 -7.44 14.22
CA ASP A 730 -23.59 -6.94 13.83
C ASP A 730 -24.46 -8.03 13.17
N THR A 731 -23.83 -9.16 12.78
CA THR A 731 -24.48 -10.33 12.18
C THR A 731 -23.98 -11.62 12.83
N SER A 732 -24.30 -11.81 14.12
CA SER A 732 -23.79 -12.93 14.93
C SER A 732 -24.13 -14.33 14.40
N SER A 733 -25.08 -14.46 13.48
CA SER A 733 -25.36 -15.71 12.75
C SER A 733 -24.23 -16.11 11.79
N ALA A 734 -23.48 -15.15 11.26
CA ALA A 734 -22.26 -15.39 10.50
C ALA A 734 -21.14 -15.78 11.47
N SER A 735 -20.90 -17.08 11.61
CA SER A 735 -19.96 -17.63 12.58
C SER A 735 -19.14 -18.79 12.02
N SER A 736 -17.96 -19.00 12.62
CA SER A 736 -17.06 -20.11 12.31
C SER A 736 -16.49 -20.68 13.60
N SER A 737 -16.47 -22.01 13.71
CA SER A 737 -15.99 -22.72 14.89
C SER A 737 -14.76 -23.59 14.58
N LEU A 738 -13.80 -23.60 15.50
CA LEU A 738 -12.59 -24.41 15.44
C LEU A 738 -12.45 -25.24 16.72
N PRO A 739 -12.59 -26.57 16.65
CA PRO A 739 -12.28 -27.46 17.77
C PRO A 739 -10.77 -27.63 17.94
N VAL A 740 -10.30 -27.49 19.17
CA VAL A 740 -8.88 -27.56 19.56
C VAL A 740 -8.70 -28.44 20.80
N ILE A 741 -7.55 -29.08 20.92
CA ILE A 741 -7.17 -29.93 22.05
C ILE A 741 -5.74 -29.57 22.46
N PHE A 742 -5.58 -29.17 23.72
CA PHE A 742 -4.27 -29.05 24.36
C PHE A 742 -4.07 -30.26 25.26
N THR A 743 -3.23 -31.21 24.84
CA THR A 743 -3.01 -32.47 25.57
C THR A 743 -2.17 -32.27 26.83
N THR A 744 -2.44 -33.05 27.89
CA THR A 744 -1.64 -33.04 29.13
C THR A 744 -0.65 -34.20 29.19
N ILE A 745 0.53 -33.99 29.77
CA ILE A 745 1.59 -35.02 29.88
C ILE A 745 1.21 -36.12 30.88
N THR A 746 0.36 -35.80 31.86
CA THR A 746 -0.06 -36.71 32.94
C THR A 746 -1.14 -37.72 32.54
N SER A 747 -1.58 -37.70 31.28
CA SER A 747 -2.55 -38.64 30.72
C SER A 747 -1.95 -39.32 29.49
N PRO A 748 -2.19 -40.63 29.28
CA PRO A 748 -1.78 -41.30 28.05
C PRO A 748 -2.66 -40.93 26.87
N ASP A 749 -2.15 -41.07 25.65
CA ASP A 749 -2.94 -40.92 24.43
C ASP A 749 -3.77 -42.18 24.12
N SER A 750 -4.51 -42.65 25.12
CA SER A 750 -5.34 -43.86 25.08
C SER A 750 -6.83 -43.49 24.96
N ASP A 751 -7.59 -44.26 24.18
CA ASP A 751 -9.06 -44.13 24.09
C ASP A 751 -9.77 -44.45 25.41
N LYS A 752 -9.09 -45.16 26.31
CA LYS A 752 -9.55 -45.45 27.68
C LYS A 752 -9.14 -44.39 28.72
N ALA A 753 -8.39 -43.36 28.33
CA ALA A 753 -8.01 -42.26 29.20
C ALA A 753 -9.19 -41.31 29.47
N ASN A 754 -9.23 -40.71 30.65
CA ASN A 754 -10.22 -39.70 30.96
C ASN A 754 -9.95 -38.40 30.22
N MET A 755 -8.70 -37.98 30.14
CA MET A 755 -8.29 -36.73 29.50
C MET A 755 -7.59 -36.98 28.16
N TRP A 756 -7.48 -35.92 27.35
CA TRP A 756 -6.64 -35.92 26.16
C TRP A 756 -5.18 -35.80 26.58
N GLY A 757 -4.47 -36.91 26.44
CA GLY A 757 -3.11 -37.08 26.93
C GLY A 757 -2.04 -37.09 25.85
N HIS A 758 -0.79 -36.93 26.27
CA HIS A 758 0.41 -37.16 25.46
C HIS A 758 1.57 -37.78 26.25
N MET A 759 1.27 -38.51 27.34
CA MET A 759 2.26 -39.31 28.05
C MET A 759 3.00 -40.21 27.05
N PRO A 760 4.35 -40.23 27.06
CA PRO A 760 5.10 -41.07 26.15
C PRO A 760 4.78 -42.54 26.38
N GLU A 761 4.47 -43.29 25.33
CA GLU A 761 4.19 -44.74 25.43
C GLU A 761 5.41 -45.53 25.91
N THR A 762 6.61 -45.05 25.57
CA THR A 762 7.89 -45.60 26.05
C THR A 762 8.86 -44.49 26.44
N PHE A 763 9.69 -44.73 27.44
CA PHE A 763 10.76 -43.82 27.85
C PHE A 763 11.97 -44.61 28.38
N SER A 764 13.13 -43.95 28.48
CA SER A 764 14.38 -44.58 28.89
C SER A 764 14.97 -43.89 30.12
N ALA A 765 15.75 -44.64 30.90
CA ALA A 765 16.61 -44.08 31.94
C ALA A 765 18.08 -44.04 31.48
N SER A 766 18.89 -43.24 32.15
CA SER A 766 20.33 -43.08 31.88
C SER A 766 21.15 -44.35 32.03
N ASN A 767 20.65 -45.34 32.77
CA ASN A 767 21.26 -46.68 32.85
C ASN A 767 21.00 -47.56 31.60
N GLY A 768 20.31 -47.03 30.58
CA GLY A 768 20.02 -47.71 29.31
C GLY A 768 18.76 -48.57 29.32
N SER A 769 18.04 -48.67 30.44
CA SER A 769 16.76 -49.39 30.51
C SER A 769 15.66 -48.63 29.77
N GLU A 770 14.84 -49.36 29.01
CA GLU A 770 13.63 -48.84 28.33
C GLU A 770 12.38 -49.37 29.04
N PHE A 771 11.39 -48.50 29.24
CA PHE A 771 10.14 -48.79 29.93
C PHE A 771 8.94 -48.46 29.06
N ASN A 772 7.89 -49.27 29.18
CA ASN A 772 6.56 -48.88 28.73
C ASN A 772 5.94 -47.99 29.82
N ARG A 773 5.09 -47.05 29.42
CA ARG A 773 4.28 -46.31 30.39
C ARG A 773 3.46 -47.26 31.28
N PRO A 774 3.14 -46.84 32.51
CA PRO A 774 2.15 -47.57 33.29
C PRO A 774 0.83 -47.67 32.50
N LEU A 775 0.15 -48.81 32.64
CA LEU A 775 -1.20 -48.97 32.11
C LEU A 775 -2.22 -48.28 33.03
N LEU A 776 -3.29 -47.78 32.43
CA LEU A 776 -4.51 -47.42 33.16
C LEU A 776 -5.16 -48.69 33.72
N TYR A 777 -5.94 -48.56 34.79
CA TYR A 777 -6.66 -49.70 35.37
C TYR A 777 -7.60 -50.37 34.36
N SER A 778 -8.22 -49.58 33.47
CA SER A 778 -9.10 -50.05 32.39
C SER A 778 -8.35 -50.73 31.23
N GLU A 779 -7.02 -50.61 31.17
CA GLU A 779 -6.16 -51.24 30.16
C GLU A 779 -5.67 -52.64 30.58
N LEU A 780 -5.76 -53.00 31.87
CA LEU A 780 -5.33 -54.30 32.36
C LEU A 780 -6.12 -55.46 31.73
N SER A 781 -5.41 -56.53 31.39
CA SER A 781 -6.02 -57.80 30.93
C SER A 781 -6.64 -58.61 32.08
N SER A 782 -6.18 -58.40 33.31
CA SER A 782 -6.73 -58.99 34.54
C SER A 782 -6.61 -58.01 35.70
N THR A 783 -7.63 -57.97 36.55
CA THR A 783 -7.68 -57.12 37.76
C THR A 783 -7.43 -57.89 39.05
N THR A 784 -7.09 -59.18 38.99
CA THR A 784 -6.76 -59.98 40.18
C THR A 784 -5.57 -59.38 40.92
N ASP A 785 -5.69 -59.23 42.25
CA ASP A 785 -4.64 -58.66 43.12
C ASP A 785 -4.22 -57.22 42.73
N THR A 786 -5.14 -56.47 42.11
CA THR A 786 -4.94 -55.05 41.77
C THR A 786 -5.97 -54.15 42.45
N SER A 787 -5.61 -52.88 42.65
CA SER A 787 -6.49 -51.84 43.19
C SER A 787 -6.37 -50.53 42.38
N THR A 788 -7.46 -49.76 42.31
CA THR A 788 -7.49 -48.47 41.61
C THR A 788 -6.78 -47.37 42.40
N TYR A 789 -6.03 -46.51 41.70
CA TYR A 789 -5.40 -45.31 42.24
C TYR A 789 -5.64 -44.13 41.30
N THR A 790 -6.50 -43.19 41.73
CA THR A 790 -6.88 -42.03 40.91
C THR A 790 -6.00 -40.83 41.24
N THR A 791 -5.31 -40.28 40.23
CA THR A 791 -4.54 -39.05 40.34
C THR A 791 -4.33 -38.43 38.96
N ALA A 792 -4.09 -37.12 38.90
CA ALA A 792 -3.92 -36.37 37.66
C ALA A 792 -5.02 -36.63 36.62
N ASN A 793 -6.27 -36.70 37.08
CA ASN A 793 -7.48 -37.02 36.31
C ASN A 793 -7.56 -38.44 35.70
N GLU A 794 -6.59 -39.30 35.95
CA GLU A 794 -6.57 -40.69 35.44
C GLU A 794 -6.74 -41.72 36.56
N THR A 795 -7.17 -42.92 36.19
CA THR A 795 -7.29 -44.07 37.10
C THR A 795 -6.24 -45.12 36.76
N TRP A 796 -5.17 -45.13 37.56
CA TRP A 796 -4.05 -46.07 37.48
C TRP A 796 -4.31 -47.34 38.29
N PHE A 797 -3.53 -48.39 38.07
CA PHE A 797 -3.57 -49.60 38.90
C PHE A 797 -2.37 -49.67 39.86
N THR A 798 -2.60 -50.26 41.01
CA THR A 798 -1.56 -50.76 41.94
C THR A 798 -1.72 -52.27 42.06
N VAL A 799 -0.64 -53.00 42.35
CA VAL A 799 -0.60 -54.47 42.41
C VAL A 799 0.02 -54.95 43.72
N ASN A 800 -0.44 -56.11 44.19
CA ASN A 800 0.19 -56.91 45.23
C ASN A 800 0.37 -58.37 44.73
N ASN A 801 1.12 -59.20 45.47
CA ASN A 801 1.39 -60.60 45.09
C ASN A 801 1.90 -60.76 43.65
N PHE A 802 2.72 -59.81 43.17
CA PHE A 802 3.15 -59.70 41.76
C PHE A 802 4.04 -60.88 41.31
N ASP A 803 4.66 -61.58 42.27
CA ASP A 803 5.42 -62.81 42.07
C ASP A 803 4.57 -63.98 41.53
N LYS A 804 3.24 -63.91 41.66
CA LYS A 804 2.29 -64.89 41.12
C LYS A 804 1.80 -64.55 39.71
N GLY A 805 2.52 -63.68 38.98
CA GLY A 805 2.16 -63.22 37.64
C GLY A 805 0.95 -62.29 37.63
N ARG A 806 0.93 -61.30 38.53
CA ARG A 806 -0.14 -60.28 38.65
C ARG A 806 0.28 -58.93 38.06
N GLY A 807 -0.70 -58.10 37.73
CA GLY A 807 -0.47 -56.76 37.17
C GLY A 807 -0.25 -56.76 35.65
N ALA A 808 0.53 -55.80 35.15
CA ALA A 808 0.79 -55.58 33.74
C ALA A 808 1.95 -56.42 33.15
N CYS A 809 2.89 -56.90 33.98
CA CYS A 809 4.03 -57.70 33.52
C CYS A 809 4.55 -58.68 34.59
N SER A 810 5.41 -59.62 34.17
CA SER A 810 6.06 -60.58 35.07
C SER A 810 7.20 -59.94 35.89
N VAL A 811 7.64 -60.60 36.97
CA VAL A 811 8.74 -60.14 37.84
C VAL A 811 10.01 -59.82 37.04
N ALA A 812 10.38 -60.69 36.10
CA ALA A 812 11.58 -60.51 35.27
C ALA A 812 11.49 -59.28 34.32
N GLN A 813 10.29 -58.83 34.01
CA GLN A 813 10.04 -57.65 33.18
C GLN A 813 9.82 -56.37 34.00
N MET A 814 9.68 -56.47 35.33
CA MET A 814 9.54 -55.29 36.17
C MET A 814 10.84 -54.49 36.22
N ALA A 815 10.72 -53.17 36.37
CA ALA A 815 11.87 -52.31 36.63
C ALA A 815 12.56 -52.70 37.95
N THR A 816 13.89 -52.63 37.99
CA THR A 816 14.69 -52.96 39.19
C THR A 816 14.86 -51.75 40.10
N ALA A 817 15.37 -51.96 41.32
CA ALA A 817 15.71 -50.87 42.23
C ALA A 817 16.72 -49.89 41.60
N ALA A 818 17.70 -50.40 40.85
CA ALA A 818 18.67 -49.59 40.11
C ALA A 818 18.03 -48.77 38.98
N ASP A 819 17.03 -49.32 38.28
CA ASP A 819 16.26 -48.55 37.29
C ASP A 819 15.54 -47.37 37.92
N TYR A 820 14.84 -47.59 39.03
CA TYR A 820 14.13 -46.50 39.69
C TYR A 820 15.07 -45.44 40.26
N GLN A 821 16.26 -45.83 40.71
CA GLN A 821 17.30 -44.86 41.08
C GLN A 821 17.78 -44.06 39.88
N SER A 822 17.99 -44.70 38.72
CA SER A 822 18.35 -44.02 37.47
C SER A 822 17.25 -43.05 37.04
N LEU A 823 15.99 -43.50 36.99
CA LEU A 823 14.83 -42.65 36.68
C LEU A 823 14.68 -41.48 37.64
N TYR A 824 14.91 -41.69 38.94
CA TYR A 824 14.91 -40.59 39.91
C TYR A 824 16.10 -39.64 39.71
N GLY A 825 17.28 -40.15 39.37
CA GLY A 825 18.46 -39.34 39.07
C GLY A 825 18.25 -38.46 37.84
N ASP A 826 17.59 -39.00 36.81
CA ASP A 826 17.23 -38.28 35.59
C ASP A 826 16.12 -37.23 35.85
N HIS A 827 15.21 -37.53 36.80
CA HIS A 827 14.03 -36.72 37.10
C HIS A 827 13.80 -36.51 38.61
N PRO A 828 14.69 -35.77 39.31
CA PRO A 828 14.71 -35.70 40.77
C PRO A 828 13.55 -34.88 41.36
N GLY A 829 13.27 -35.08 42.66
CA GLY A 829 12.30 -34.27 43.40
C GLY A 829 10.85 -34.39 42.92
N GLY A 830 10.51 -35.44 42.17
CA GLY A 830 9.20 -35.64 41.56
C GLY A 830 9.03 -35.00 40.18
N ALA A 831 10.10 -34.48 39.57
CA ALA A 831 10.10 -33.96 38.20
C ALA A 831 9.59 -34.99 37.17
N ILE A 832 9.70 -36.29 37.49
CA ILE A 832 9.20 -37.38 36.64
C ILE A 832 7.69 -37.25 36.32
N ALA A 833 6.91 -36.59 37.20
CA ALA A 833 5.50 -36.33 36.96
C ALA A 833 5.25 -35.24 35.90
N VAL A 834 6.14 -34.27 35.75
CA VAL A 834 6.04 -33.21 34.73
C VAL A 834 6.80 -33.56 33.45
N ASP A 835 7.90 -34.30 33.56
CA ASP A 835 8.75 -34.68 32.43
C ASP A 835 8.16 -35.86 31.65
N LEU A 836 7.66 -36.88 32.37
CA LEU A 836 7.15 -38.13 31.80
C LEU A 836 5.69 -38.42 32.16
N GLY A 837 5.05 -37.60 33.00
CA GLY A 837 3.65 -37.79 33.39
C GLY A 837 3.42 -38.87 34.46
N LEU A 838 4.47 -39.49 35.01
CA LEU A 838 4.31 -40.64 35.90
C LEU A 838 3.70 -40.26 37.26
N PRO A 839 2.80 -41.10 37.82
CA PRO A 839 2.27 -40.90 39.16
C PRO A 839 3.32 -41.05 40.27
N THR A 840 3.44 -40.06 41.16
CA THR A 840 4.43 -40.04 42.25
C THR A 840 3.83 -40.21 43.66
N GLY A 841 2.51 -40.30 43.79
CA GLY A 841 1.84 -40.39 45.10
C GLY A 841 1.78 -41.80 45.71
N LYS A 842 2.34 -42.81 45.05
CA LYS A 842 2.51 -44.20 45.55
C LYS A 842 3.92 -44.69 45.25
N SER A 843 4.41 -45.64 46.06
CA SER A 843 5.66 -46.35 45.77
C SER A 843 5.48 -47.31 44.60
N TRP A 844 6.59 -47.75 44.02
CA TRP A 844 6.69 -48.65 42.88
C TRP A 844 7.42 -49.92 43.27
N TRP A 845 6.90 -51.09 42.91
CA TRP A 845 7.56 -52.38 43.15
C TRP A 845 8.77 -52.58 42.24
N SER A 846 9.86 -53.10 42.80
CA SER A 846 11.04 -53.54 42.05
C SER A 846 10.99 -55.04 41.72
N GLY A 847 11.48 -55.42 40.55
CA GLY A 847 11.56 -56.81 40.11
C GLY A 847 12.67 -57.64 40.78
N ASP A 848 13.72 -56.98 41.27
CA ASP A 848 14.88 -57.61 41.92
C ASP A 848 14.76 -57.64 43.45
N ARG A 849 15.35 -58.68 44.06
CA ARG A 849 15.43 -58.82 45.52
C ARG A 849 16.81 -58.43 46.03
N ILE A 850 16.88 -58.12 47.32
CA ILE A 850 18.16 -57.91 48.03
C ILE A 850 18.38 -59.01 49.07
N LEU A 851 19.62 -59.46 49.20
CA LEU A 851 20.04 -60.46 50.17
C LEU A 851 20.55 -59.78 51.45
N THR A 852 19.96 -60.17 52.58
CA THR A 852 20.44 -59.78 53.90
C THR A 852 20.71 -61.05 54.69
N GLY A 853 22.00 -61.37 54.90
CA GLY A 853 22.42 -62.66 55.42
C GLY A 853 22.12 -63.80 54.43
N GLN A 854 21.15 -64.66 54.74
CA GLN A 854 20.64 -65.70 53.83
C GLN A 854 19.14 -65.53 53.50
N SER A 855 18.55 -64.38 53.85
CA SER A 855 17.15 -64.06 53.60
C SER A 855 17.01 -63.06 52.44
N LEU A 856 16.01 -63.28 51.60
CA LEU A 856 15.69 -62.41 50.45
C LEU A 856 14.56 -61.44 50.81
N TYR A 857 14.75 -60.16 50.50
CA TYR A 857 13.76 -59.10 50.71
C TYR A 857 13.30 -58.52 49.38
N TRP A 858 11.99 -58.29 49.26
CA TRP A 858 11.40 -57.52 48.17
C TRP A 858 11.74 -56.04 48.31
N GLN A 859 11.91 -55.35 47.20
CA GLN A 859 12.27 -53.93 47.16
C GLN A 859 11.14 -53.10 46.56
N TYR A 860 11.00 -51.86 47.04
CA TYR A 860 10.10 -50.87 46.44
C TYR A 860 10.66 -49.46 46.59
N THR A 861 10.41 -48.62 45.59
CA THR A 861 10.99 -47.27 45.50
C THR A 861 9.91 -46.21 45.44
N ASN A 862 10.10 -45.12 46.19
CA ASN A 862 9.27 -43.93 46.05
C ASN A 862 9.91 -42.96 45.06
N LEU A 863 9.36 -42.85 43.85
CA LEU A 863 9.91 -41.99 42.79
C LEU A 863 9.78 -40.47 43.06
N LYS A 864 9.06 -40.04 44.11
CA LYS A 864 9.08 -38.64 44.55
C LYS A 864 10.34 -38.31 45.35
N THR A 865 10.84 -39.25 46.16
CA THR A 865 11.96 -39.02 47.09
C THR A 865 13.23 -39.77 46.71
N GLY A 866 13.16 -40.73 45.78
CA GLY A 866 14.26 -41.62 45.41
C GLY A 866 14.55 -42.73 46.43
N ASN A 867 13.78 -42.81 47.52
CA ASN A 867 14.07 -43.76 48.61
C ASN A 867 13.63 -45.17 48.22
N ALA A 868 14.61 -46.09 48.17
CA ALA A 868 14.38 -47.52 48.11
C ALA A 868 14.18 -48.09 49.53
N ASN A 869 13.18 -48.95 49.70
CA ASN A 869 12.88 -49.65 50.94
C ASN A 869 12.72 -51.14 50.68
N THR A 870 12.78 -51.94 51.74
CA THR A 870 12.72 -53.40 51.67
C THR A 870 11.57 -53.96 52.51
N SER A 871 11.04 -55.12 52.13
CA SER A 871 9.97 -55.82 52.84
C SER A 871 10.10 -57.34 52.67
N THR A 872 9.73 -58.10 53.69
CA THR A 872 9.62 -59.56 53.61
C THR A 872 8.31 -60.03 52.96
N SER A 873 7.33 -59.13 52.80
CA SER A 873 6.03 -59.40 52.17
C SER A 873 5.81 -58.50 50.96
N ASN A 874 5.08 -59.01 49.97
CA ASN A 874 4.63 -58.27 48.78
C ASN A 874 3.10 -58.10 48.73
N SER A 875 2.42 -58.16 49.88
CA SER A 875 0.96 -57.97 49.99
C SER A 875 0.49 -56.52 49.89
N SER A 876 1.40 -55.55 49.90
CA SER A 876 1.08 -54.12 49.77
C SER A 876 0.75 -53.72 48.33
N ASN A 877 -0.20 -52.80 48.16
CA ASN A 877 -0.58 -52.27 46.86
C ASN A 877 0.35 -51.10 46.45
N TYR A 878 1.26 -51.36 45.51
CA TYR A 878 2.16 -50.37 44.92
C TYR A 878 2.07 -50.36 43.39
N LEU A 879 2.56 -49.30 42.76
CA LEU A 879 2.59 -49.16 41.31
C LEU A 879 3.57 -50.17 40.69
N GLN A 880 3.36 -50.52 39.43
CA GLN A 880 4.23 -51.44 38.68
C GLN A 880 4.66 -50.78 37.38
N LEU A 881 5.97 -50.73 37.14
CA LEU A 881 6.55 -50.29 35.89
C LEU A 881 7.17 -51.47 35.16
N CYS A 882 6.89 -51.58 33.87
CA CYS A 882 7.32 -52.68 33.03
C CYS A 882 8.38 -52.21 32.06
N ARG A 883 9.52 -52.91 32.02
CA ARG A 883 10.52 -52.75 30.98
C ARG A 883 9.93 -53.16 29.63
N SER A 884 10.31 -52.43 28.57
CA SER A 884 9.85 -52.72 27.20
C SER A 884 10.48 -54.00 26.64
N ARG A 885 11.64 -54.41 27.18
CA ARG A 885 12.35 -55.65 26.83
C ARG A 885 12.83 -56.35 28.08
N LEU A 886 12.84 -57.68 28.05
CA LEU A 886 13.44 -58.48 29.12
C LEU A 886 14.97 -58.30 29.10
N PRO A 887 15.60 -58.07 30.25
CA PRO A 887 17.05 -58.13 30.35
C PRO A 887 17.50 -59.58 30.14
N GLU A 888 18.17 -59.88 29.03
CA GLU A 888 18.86 -61.16 28.89
C GLU A 888 19.98 -61.23 29.93
N MET A 889 19.98 -62.26 30.76
CA MET A 889 21.00 -62.50 31.78
C MET A 889 21.68 -63.83 31.50
N LYS A 890 22.99 -63.90 31.71
CA LYS A 890 23.80 -65.11 31.53
C LYS A 890 24.61 -65.37 32.79
N VAL A 891 24.54 -66.59 33.30
CA VAL A 891 25.44 -67.15 34.31
C VAL A 891 26.43 -68.06 33.61
N SER A 892 27.69 -67.98 34.00
CA SER A 892 28.74 -68.93 33.64
C SER A 892 29.53 -69.33 34.88
N LEU A 893 29.87 -70.61 34.98
CA LEU A 893 30.72 -71.19 36.01
C LEU A 893 31.98 -71.71 35.35
N SER A 894 33.14 -71.30 35.86
CA SER A 894 34.45 -71.78 35.43
C SER A 894 35.14 -72.50 36.57
N LEU A 895 35.73 -73.65 36.30
CA LEU A 895 36.56 -74.43 37.22
C LEU A 895 37.96 -74.62 36.63
N MET A 896 39.03 -74.44 37.42
CA MET A 896 40.42 -74.53 36.98
C MET A 896 41.29 -75.35 37.96
N PRO A 897 42.25 -76.16 37.45
CA PRO A 897 42.58 -76.40 36.03
C PRO A 897 41.55 -77.29 35.33
N TRP A 898 41.21 -76.99 34.07
CA TRP A 898 40.21 -77.72 33.28
C TRP A 898 40.85 -78.78 32.38
N ASP A 899 40.36 -80.02 32.45
CA ASP A 899 40.70 -81.12 31.55
C ASP A 899 39.59 -81.28 30.50
N ALA A 900 39.93 -81.00 29.23
CA ALA A 900 38.99 -81.07 28.12
C ALA A 900 38.57 -82.51 27.77
N GLN A 901 39.42 -83.52 28.01
CA GLN A 901 39.11 -84.92 27.69
C GLN A 901 38.13 -85.51 28.71
N ARG A 902 38.23 -85.08 29.98
CA ARG A 902 37.35 -85.53 31.07
C ARG A 902 36.12 -84.65 31.27
N ALA A 903 36.08 -83.51 30.58
CA ALA A 903 35.07 -82.46 30.73
C ALA A 903 34.85 -82.07 32.21
N ALA A 904 35.96 -81.91 32.94
CA ALA A 904 35.94 -81.60 34.36
C ALA A 904 37.21 -80.84 34.76
N ALA A 905 37.18 -80.12 35.88
CA ALA A 905 38.40 -79.68 36.52
C ALA A 905 39.00 -80.83 37.32
N VAL A 906 40.29 -81.11 37.12
CA VAL A 906 40.95 -82.31 37.64
C VAL A 906 42.17 -81.93 38.46
N VAL A 907 42.18 -82.31 39.72
CA VAL A 907 43.31 -82.12 40.62
C VAL A 907 43.52 -83.38 41.46
N LYS A 908 44.67 -83.49 42.12
CA LYS A 908 44.89 -84.58 43.08
C LYS A 908 44.12 -84.32 44.37
N LYS A 909 43.67 -85.37 45.03
CA LYS A 909 43.11 -85.27 46.39
C LYS A 909 44.08 -84.52 47.31
N GLY A 910 43.58 -83.49 48.00
CA GLY A 910 44.36 -82.59 48.85
C GLY A 910 44.72 -81.25 48.21
N GLU A 911 44.60 -81.14 46.88
CA GLU A 911 44.67 -79.88 46.14
C GLU A 911 43.27 -79.23 46.06
N GLN A 912 43.22 -77.97 45.62
CA GLN A 912 41.98 -77.21 45.47
C GLN A 912 41.72 -76.85 44.01
N ILE A 913 40.45 -76.84 43.60
CA ILE A 913 40.01 -76.34 42.28
C ILE A 913 39.53 -74.91 42.45
N ALA A 914 40.09 -73.98 41.69
CA ALA A 914 39.61 -72.59 41.67
C ALA A 914 38.31 -72.50 40.86
N ALA A 915 37.32 -71.80 41.40
CA ALA A 915 36.01 -71.61 40.80
C ALA A 915 35.67 -70.12 40.66
N THR A 916 35.03 -69.77 39.55
CA THR A 916 34.52 -68.40 39.31
C THR A 916 33.15 -68.49 38.66
N VAL A 917 32.15 -67.89 39.30
CA VAL A 917 30.85 -67.62 38.68
C VAL A 917 30.88 -66.20 38.14
N THR A 918 30.50 -66.02 36.88
CA THR A 918 30.35 -64.70 36.24
C THR A 918 28.91 -64.52 35.76
N VAL A 919 28.29 -63.40 36.15
CA VAL A 919 26.98 -62.97 35.68
C VAL A 919 27.14 -61.78 34.75
N THR A 920 26.57 -61.89 33.55
CA THR A 920 26.56 -60.82 32.55
C THR A 920 25.15 -60.56 32.03
N ASN A 921 24.92 -59.35 31.52
CA ASN A 921 23.72 -59.01 30.78
C ASN A 921 23.82 -59.49 29.31
N GLY A 922 22.77 -59.26 28.50
CA GLY A 922 22.71 -59.66 27.09
C GLY A 922 23.79 -59.03 26.21
N ALA A 923 24.33 -57.88 26.62
CA ALA A 923 25.45 -57.21 25.98
C ALA A 923 26.83 -57.76 26.43
N GLY A 924 26.86 -58.75 27.33
CA GLY A 924 28.09 -59.32 27.88
C GLY A 924 28.74 -58.46 28.96
N GLN A 925 28.07 -57.42 29.47
CA GLN A 925 28.59 -56.57 30.53
C GLN A 925 28.37 -57.21 31.92
N PRO A 926 29.32 -57.04 32.86
CA PRO A 926 29.19 -57.60 34.21
C PRO A 926 28.00 -57.01 34.97
N VAL A 927 27.28 -57.86 35.71
CA VAL A 927 26.14 -57.43 36.54
C VAL A 927 26.54 -57.47 38.01
N ASN A 928 26.69 -56.29 38.60
CA ASN A 928 26.98 -56.13 40.02
C ASN A 928 25.79 -56.57 40.89
N ASN A 929 26.06 -57.14 42.07
CA ASN A 929 25.08 -57.58 43.06
C ASN A 929 24.03 -58.57 42.54
N ALA A 930 24.29 -59.24 41.41
CA ALA A 930 23.43 -60.29 40.92
C ALA A 930 23.39 -61.44 41.92
N LEU A 931 22.18 -61.84 42.30
CA LEU A 931 21.97 -62.92 43.26
C LEU A 931 22.11 -64.28 42.58
N VAL A 932 23.07 -65.07 43.06
CA VAL A 932 23.39 -66.41 42.57
C VAL A 932 23.17 -67.43 43.69
N LYS A 933 22.58 -68.57 43.33
CA LYS A 933 22.45 -69.76 44.16
C LYS A 933 23.53 -70.78 43.75
N LEU A 934 24.39 -71.17 44.69
CA LEU A 934 25.40 -72.21 44.51
C LEU A 934 24.94 -73.54 45.12
N THR A 935 25.10 -74.64 44.39
CA THR A 935 24.75 -76.01 44.83
C THR A 935 25.73 -77.05 44.25
N ARG A 936 25.63 -78.30 44.72
CA ARG A 936 26.32 -79.46 44.12
C ARG A 936 25.33 -80.50 43.60
N GLY A 937 25.75 -81.24 42.58
CA GLY A 937 25.12 -82.47 42.13
C GLY A 937 25.60 -83.71 42.90
N SER A 938 25.16 -84.89 42.47
CA SER A 938 25.62 -86.18 42.99
C SER A 938 27.08 -86.45 42.61
N ALA A 939 27.91 -86.91 43.55
CA ALA A 939 29.27 -87.34 43.25
C ALA A 939 29.26 -88.76 42.65
N LEU A 940 30.02 -88.96 41.58
CA LEU A 940 29.98 -90.17 40.77
C LEU A 940 31.35 -90.88 40.76
N THR A 941 31.34 -92.21 40.79
CA THR A 941 32.52 -93.05 40.51
C THR A 941 32.91 -92.96 39.03
N ARG A 942 34.02 -93.59 38.60
CA ARG A 942 34.46 -93.54 37.20
C ARG A 942 33.46 -94.19 36.23
N ALA A 943 32.72 -95.20 36.70
CA ALA A 943 31.62 -95.84 35.96
C ALA A 943 30.29 -95.04 35.98
N GLY A 944 30.23 -93.88 36.63
CA GLY A 944 29.04 -93.03 36.68
C GLY A 944 28.03 -93.36 37.78
N ASN A 945 28.37 -94.22 38.75
CA ASN A 945 27.48 -94.55 39.87
C ASN A 945 27.57 -93.51 40.99
N THR A 946 26.45 -93.13 41.58
CA THR A 946 26.42 -92.22 42.74
C THR A 946 27.13 -92.82 43.94
N TYR A 947 27.98 -92.03 44.59
CA TYR A 947 28.73 -92.39 45.80
C TYR A 947 28.37 -91.43 46.94
N THR A 948 28.02 -91.95 48.12
CA THR A 948 27.59 -91.14 49.30
C THR A 948 28.17 -91.65 50.64
N THR A 949 29.15 -92.55 50.59
CA THR A 949 29.65 -93.24 51.78
C THR A 949 30.69 -92.40 52.51
N ASN A 950 30.62 -92.38 53.86
CA ASN A 950 31.64 -91.80 54.75
C ASN A 950 32.03 -90.33 54.45
N SER A 951 31.10 -89.51 53.96
CA SER A 951 31.36 -88.11 53.57
C SER A 951 32.39 -87.94 52.45
N ALA A 952 32.63 -88.97 51.64
CA ALA A 952 33.59 -88.86 50.55
C ALA A 952 33.09 -87.96 49.41
N ASP A 953 31.78 -87.77 49.29
CA ASP A 953 31.13 -86.94 48.28
C ASP A 953 30.95 -85.47 48.68
N ASP A 954 31.26 -85.12 49.92
CA ASP A 954 31.11 -83.77 50.45
C ASP A 954 32.04 -82.79 49.75
N ILE A 955 31.49 -81.69 49.25
CA ILE A 955 32.25 -80.59 48.65
C ILE A 955 32.26 -79.43 49.62
N THR A 956 33.45 -78.94 49.95
CA THR A 956 33.61 -77.70 50.72
C THR A 956 33.94 -76.55 49.77
N LEU A 957 33.14 -75.49 49.81
CA LEU A 957 33.47 -74.20 49.20
C LEU A 957 34.33 -73.40 50.18
N ASN A 958 35.49 -72.92 49.76
CA ASN A 958 36.41 -72.12 50.56
C ASN A 958 36.67 -70.78 49.87
N ASP A 959 37.16 -69.79 50.62
CA ASP A 959 37.56 -68.47 50.12
C ASP A 959 36.48 -67.78 49.26
N ILE A 960 35.21 -67.88 49.68
CA ILE A 960 34.06 -67.38 48.92
C ILE A 960 34.04 -65.84 48.96
N GLN A 961 34.16 -65.20 47.80
CA GLN A 961 34.19 -63.74 47.67
C GLN A 961 33.36 -63.24 46.47
N PRO A 962 32.59 -62.14 46.60
CA PRO A 962 32.32 -61.42 47.85
C PRO A 962 31.22 -62.16 48.67
N SER A 963 31.52 -62.51 49.91
CA SER A 963 30.54 -63.09 50.84
C SER A 963 30.99 -62.91 52.28
N ASP A 964 30.04 -62.68 53.21
CA ASP A 964 30.29 -62.75 54.65
C ASP A 964 30.56 -64.20 55.12
N THR A 965 30.27 -65.19 54.28
CA THR A 965 30.52 -66.61 54.54
C THR A 965 31.81 -67.05 53.85
N ALA A 966 32.90 -67.17 54.61
CA ALA A 966 34.21 -67.55 54.04
C ALA A 966 34.30 -69.03 53.62
N THR A 967 33.58 -69.93 54.30
CA THR A 967 33.59 -71.36 54.04
C THR A 967 32.18 -71.92 54.15
N TYR A 968 31.77 -72.78 53.22
CA TYR A 968 30.45 -73.41 53.22
C TYR A 968 30.52 -74.88 52.80
N LEU A 969 29.94 -75.76 53.62
CA LEU A 969 29.88 -77.19 53.37
C LEU A 969 28.61 -77.56 52.59
N LEU A 970 28.81 -78.10 51.39
CA LEU A 970 27.76 -78.74 50.60
C LEU A 970 27.80 -80.25 50.87
N ASP A 971 27.19 -80.69 51.98
CA ASP A 971 27.12 -82.11 52.38
C ASP A 971 25.92 -82.86 51.77
N THR A 972 24.97 -82.17 51.15
CA THR A 972 23.84 -82.78 50.44
C THR A 972 23.52 -82.02 49.15
N THR A 973 22.83 -82.66 48.21
CA THR A 973 22.35 -82.02 46.97
C THR A 973 21.25 -80.98 47.21
N SER A 974 20.59 -81.00 48.38
CA SER A 974 19.57 -80.01 48.76
C SER A 974 20.14 -78.75 49.39
N LYS A 975 21.37 -78.78 49.92
CA LYS A 975 22.01 -77.59 50.49
C LYS A 975 22.43 -76.61 49.39
N TYR A 976 22.33 -75.34 49.71
CA TYR A 976 22.66 -74.25 48.80
C TYR A 976 23.19 -73.05 49.56
N LEU A 977 23.93 -72.19 48.87
CA LEU A 977 24.38 -70.90 49.37
C LEU A 977 23.92 -69.80 48.41
N TYR A 978 23.30 -68.75 48.94
CA TYR A 978 23.10 -67.52 48.18
C TYR A 978 24.29 -66.59 48.33
N VAL A 979 24.76 -66.06 47.20
CA VAL A 979 25.88 -65.13 47.09
C VAL A 979 25.50 -64.00 46.13
N GLN A 980 26.20 -62.88 46.25
CA GLN A 980 26.08 -61.74 45.34
C GLN A 980 27.36 -61.57 44.55
N THR A 981 27.25 -61.22 43.28
CA THR A 981 28.43 -60.85 42.49
C THR A 981 29.01 -59.50 42.91
N ASN A 982 30.32 -59.33 42.75
CA ASN A 982 30.99 -58.04 42.89
C ASN A 982 30.76 -57.12 41.66
N GLU A 983 31.42 -55.96 41.63
CA GLU A 983 31.35 -54.98 40.53
C GLU A 983 31.77 -55.56 39.15
N LEU A 984 32.61 -56.61 39.15
CA LEU A 984 33.00 -57.34 37.93
C LEU A 984 32.00 -58.43 37.56
N GLY A 985 30.85 -58.50 38.23
CA GLY A 985 29.84 -59.52 38.00
C GLY A 985 30.30 -60.91 38.45
N GLN A 986 31.25 -61.01 39.38
CA GLN A 986 31.89 -62.27 39.74
C GLN A 986 31.69 -62.70 41.20
N VAL A 987 31.66 -64.02 41.40
CA VAL A 987 31.87 -64.70 42.68
C VAL A 987 33.00 -65.70 42.50
N THR A 988 34.03 -65.64 43.34
CA THR A 988 35.18 -66.56 43.32
C THR A 988 35.20 -67.40 44.58
N PHE A 989 35.58 -68.67 44.46
CA PHE A 989 35.76 -69.59 45.59
C PHE A 989 36.68 -70.75 45.17
N THR A 990 37.13 -71.58 46.11
CA THR A 990 37.85 -72.82 45.82
C THR A 990 37.08 -74.04 46.32
N LEU A 991 37.21 -75.15 45.60
CA LEU A 991 36.58 -76.43 45.92
C LEU A 991 37.61 -77.38 46.51
N SER A 992 37.23 -78.11 47.56
CA SER A 992 37.99 -79.26 48.06
C SER A 992 37.09 -80.45 48.40
N GLN A 993 37.62 -81.66 48.17
CA GLN A 993 37.01 -82.94 48.53
C GLN A 993 38.01 -83.82 49.30
N ASN A 994 38.40 -83.37 50.49
CA ASN A 994 39.52 -83.95 51.24
C ASN A 994 39.29 -85.39 51.73
N LYS A 995 38.03 -85.83 51.85
CA LYS A 995 37.67 -87.23 52.17
C LYS A 995 37.38 -88.07 50.92
N GLY A 996 37.55 -87.51 49.72
CA GLY A 996 37.24 -88.15 48.46
C GLY A 996 38.02 -89.43 48.23
N VAL A 997 37.43 -90.34 47.46
CA VAL A 997 38.02 -91.63 47.05
C VAL A 997 38.29 -91.69 45.54
N GLY A 998 38.26 -90.54 44.85
CA GLY A 998 38.35 -90.47 43.38
C GLY A 998 36.98 -90.34 42.73
N LEU A 999 36.29 -89.21 42.95
CA LEU A 999 34.92 -88.98 42.48
C LEU A 999 34.83 -87.78 41.53
N LYS A 1000 33.79 -87.78 40.69
CA LYS A 1000 33.39 -86.68 39.81
C LYS A 1000 32.11 -86.02 40.34
N THR A 1001 32.18 -84.75 40.74
CA THR A 1001 31.05 -84.05 41.38
C THR A 1001 30.66 -82.79 40.62
N PRO A 1002 29.41 -82.64 40.15
CA PRO A 1002 28.93 -81.40 39.53
C PRO A 1002 28.79 -80.27 40.55
N VAL A 1003 29.20 -79.07 40.17
CA VAL A 1003 28.92 -77.81 40.88
C VAL A 1003 28.01 -76.98 39.98
N ILE A 1004 27.01 -76.33 40.58
CA ILE A 1004 25.91 -75.65 39.86
C ILE A 1004 25.74 -74.24 40.41
N ALA A 1005 25.62 -73.26 39.50
CA ALA A 1005 25.30 -71.87 39.81
C ALA A 1005 24.06 -71.43 39.04
N SER A 1006 23.06 -70.84 39.70
CA SER A 1006 21.84 -70.34 39.04
C SER A 1006 21.44 -68.95 39.55
N LEU A 1007 20.79 -68.12 38.74
CA LEU A 1007 20.24 -66.84 39.22
C LEU A 1007 19.04 -67.07 40.15
N VAL A 1008 18.91 -66.21 41.15
CA VAL A 1008 17.86 -66.31 42.18
C VAL A 1008 16.50 -65.79 41.69
N ASP A 1009 16.52 -64.71 40.91
CA ASP A 1009 15.32 -64.06 40.37
C ASP A 1009 14.91 -64.62 39.00
N ASP A 1010 15.76 -65.43 38.37
CA ASP A 1010 15.46 -66.25 37.20
C ASP A 1010 16.18 -67.61 37.29
N ALA A 1011 15.52 -68.58 37.92
CA ALA A 1011 16.09 -69.92 38.12
C ALA A 1011 16.30 -70.71 36.82
N SER A 1012 15.80 -70.23 35.67
CA SER A 1012 16.05 -70.86 34.37
C SER A 1012 17.47 -70.58 33.84
N VAL A 1013 18.12 -69.52 34.35
CA VAL A 1013 19.49 -69.15 34.00
C VAL A 1013 20.47 -69.86 34.95
N THR A 1014 21.11 -70.92 34.47
CA THR A 1014 21.99 -71.81 35.27
C THR A 1014 23.18 -72.30 34.45
N ASP A 1015 24.32 -72.57 35.11
CA ASP A 1015 25.48 -73.27 34.53
C ASP A 1015 26.02 -74.32 35.52
N SER A 1016 26.59 -75.40 34.98
CA SER A 1016 27.15 -76.51 35.78
C SER A 1016 28.46 -77.01 35.21
N LYS A 1017 29.41 -77.31 36.10
CA LYS A 1017 30.74 -77.84 35.78
C LYS A 1017 31.11 -78.96 36.74
N ASP A 1018 31.83 -79.96 36.23
CA ASP A 1018 32.28 -81.10 37.03
C ASP A 1018 33.66 -80.87 37.64
N ALA A 1019 33.84 -81.34 38.87
CA ALA A 1019 35.11 -81.37 39.59
C ALA A 1019 35.52 -82.82 39.91
N ILE A 1020 36.78 -83.18 39.63
CA ILE A 1020 37.36 -84.49 39.90
C ILE A 1020 38.58 -84.33 40.81
N PHE A 1021 38.58 -85.04 41.94
CA PHE A 1021 39.71 -85.13 42.85
C PHE A 1021 40.30 -86.54 42.78
N THR A 1022 41.36 -86.74 42.00
CA THR A 1022 41.93 -88.07 41.73
C THR A 1022 42.71 -88.64 42.93
N VAL A 1023 42.71 -89.95 43.12
CA VAL A 1023 43.46 -90.65 44.17
C VAL A 1023 44.63 -91.47 43.62
N VAL A 1024 45.71 -91.60 44.39
CA VAL A 1024 46.94 -92.30 43.94
C VAL A 1024 46.75 -93.82 43.91
N SER A 1025 45.87 -94.33 44.77
CA SER A 1025 45.56 -95.76 44.95
C SER A 1025 44.72 -96.39 43.83
N SER A 1026 44.30 -95.57 42.85
CA SER A 1026 43.60 -96.04 41.65
C SER A 1026 44.40 -95.67 40.41
N PRO A 1027 44.51 -96.55 39.40
CA PRO A 1027 45.17 -96.21 38.16
C PRO A 1027 44.34 -95.26 37.30
N ASP A 1028 45.04 -94.54 36.42
CA ASP A 1028 44.37 -93.72 35.42
C ASP A 1028 43.93 -94.56 34.21
N SER A 1029 43.06 -95.55 34.48
CA SER A 1029 42.55 -96.50 33.51
C SER A 1029 41.04 -96.36 33.35
N ASP A 1030 40.52 -96.48 32.13
CA ASP A 1030 39.07 -96.49 31.87
C ASP A 1030 38.36 -97.69 32.53
N LYS A 1031 39.13 -98.70 32.94
CA LYS A 1031 38.67 -99.87 33.69
C LYS A 1031 38.71 -99.70 35.21
N ALA A 1032 39.28 -98.61 35.72
CA ALA A 1032 39.31 -98.33 37.17
C ALA A 1032 37.91 -97.99 37.70
N ALA A 1033 37.62 -98.39 38.93
CA ALA A 1033 36.37 -98.06 39.61
C ALA A 1033 36.33 -96.57 40.02
N MET A 1034 37.47 -96.03 40.44
CA MET A 1034 37.62 -94.66 40.90
C MET A 1034 38.47 -93.81 39.95
N TRP A 1035 38.34 -92.50 40.08
CA TRP A 1035 39.18 -91.55 39.34
C TRP A 1035 40.58 -91.52 39.96
N GLY A 1036 41.53 -92.13 39.25
CA GLY A 1036 42.87 -92.41 39.73
C GLY A 1036 43.99 -91.61 39.07
N HIS A 1037 45.19 -91.66 39.66
CA HIS A 1037 46.43 -91.16 39.09
C HIS A 1037 47.68 -91.99 39.48
N MET A 1038 47.49 -93.30 39.72
CA MET A 1038 48.60 -94.23 39.96
C MET A 1038 49.65 -94.11 38.84
N PRO A 1039 50.95 -93.98 39.14
CA PRO A 1039 51.99 -93.95 38.13
C PRO A 1039 52.06 -95.30 37.38
N GLU A 1040 52.13 -95.26 36.05
CA GLU A 1040 52.17 -96.45 35.20
C GLU A 1040 53.46 -97.27 35.33
N THR A 1041 54.55 -96.66 35.80
CA THR A 1041 55.83 -97.34 36.01
C THR A 1041 56.55 -96.83 37.25
N VAL A 1042 57.32 -97.69 37.90
CA VAL A 1042 58.20 -97.40 39.03
C VAL A 1042 59.59 -97.95 38.72
N THR A 1043 60.65 -97.17 38.93
CA THR A 1043 62.04 -97.62 38.70
C THR A 1043 62.77 -97.75 40.03
N ASN A 1044 63.37 -98.91 40.29
CA ASN A 1044 64.17 -99.14 41.49
C ASN A 1044 65.59 -98.52 41.35
N SER A 1045 66.33 -98.48 42.45
CA SER A 1045 67.67 -97.88 42.56
C SER A 1045 68.74 -98.62 41.75
N ALA A 1046 68.48 -99.87 41.34
CA ALA A 1046 69.33 -100.63 40.43
C ALA A 1046 69.03 -100.34 38.94
N GLY A 1047 68.09 -99.45 38.63
CA GLY A 1047 67.71 -99.09 37.27
C GLY A 1047 66.71 -100.05 36.61
N VAL A 1048 66.08 -100.94 37.38
CA VAL A 1048 65.04 -101.85 36.89
C VAL A 1048 63.69 -101.17 36.97
N THR A 1049 63.03 -101.03 35.82
CA THR A 1049 61.74 -100.35 35.70
C THR A 1049 60.59 -101.35 35.64
N PHE A 1050 59.71 -101.27 36.63
CA PHE A 1050 58.50 -102.05 36.79
C PHE A 1050 57.30 -101.30 36.21
N ARG A 1051 56.38 -102.02 35.57
CA ARG A 1051 55.03 -101.53 35.28
C ARG A 1051 54.22 -101.61 36.57
N ARG A 1052 53.23 -100.71 36.72
CA ARG A 1052 52.26 -100.86 37.80
C ARG A 1052 51.57 -102.22 37.70
N PRO A 1053 51.06 -102.74 38.82
CA PRO A 1053 50.16 -103.88 38.80
C PRO A 1053 48.97 -103.60 37.88
N LEU A 1054 48.54 -104.61 37.14
CA LEU A 1054 47.35 -104.53 36.32
C LEU A 1054 46.11 -104.75 37.19
N LEU A 1055 45.02 -104.05 36.90
CA LEU A 1055 43.70 -104.36 37.45
C LEU A 1055 43.25 -105.73 36.95
N ALA A 1056 42.36 -106.38 37.68
CA ALA A 1056 41.79 -107.66 37.26
C ALA A 1056 41.08 -107.55 35.89
N ALA A 1057 40.44 -106.40 35.62
CA ALA A 1057 39.80 -106.10 34.34
C ALA A 1057 40.79 -105.85 33.18
N GLU A 1058 42.08 -105.68 33.47
CA GLU A 1058 43.13 -105.41 32.48
C GLU A 1058 43.79 -106.68 31.90
N MET A 1059 43.61 -107.86 32.52
CA MET A 1059 44.21 -109.14 32.07
C MET A 1059 43.39 -109.86 30.96
N THR A 1060 44.07 -110.63 30.08
CA THR A 1060 43.44 -111.38 28.95
C THR A 1060 44.05 -112.78 28.73
N PRO A 1061 43.24 -113.87 28.59
CA PRO A 1061 41.78 -113.91 28.81
C PRO A 1061 41.44 -113.61 30.27
N ALA A 1062 40.28 -112.98 30.50
CA ALA A 1062 39.86 -112.44 31.79
C ALA A 1062 39.49 -113.50 32.87
N SER A 1063 40.14 -114.66 32.88
CA SER A 1063 39.96 -115.72 33.88
C SER A 1063 41.17 -115.77 34.79
N VAL A 1064 41.26 -114.81 35.71
CA VAL A 1064 42.12 -114.96 36.88
C VAL A 1064 41.26 -115.59 37.97
N ASP A 1065 41.68 -116.73 38.51
CA ASP A 1065 40.86 -117.53 39.44
C ASP A 1065 40.61 -116.83 40.79
N HIS A 1066 41.43 -115.83 41.14
CA HIS A 1066 41.37 -115.12 42.41
C HIS A 1066 41.60 -113.62 42.22
N THR A 1067 40.72 -112.81 42.80
CA THR A 1067 40.86 -111.34 42.88
C THR A 1067 40.68 -110.90 44.32
N TYR A 1068 41.37 -109.83 44.72
CA TYR A 1068 41.17 -109.15 45.99
C TYR A 1068 40.84 -107.68 45.76
N THR A 1069 40.15 -107.07 46.72
CA THR A 1069 39.75 -105.66 46.64
C THR A 1069 40.56 -104.85 47.64
N GLU A 1070 41.23 -103.81 47.15
CA GLU A 1070 41.98 -102.85 47.95
C GLU A 1070 41.77 -101.45 47.35
N ASP A 1071 41.56 -100.45 48.21
CA ASP A 1071 41.32 -99.05 47.82
C ASP A 1071 40.25 -98.81 46.76
N ASN A 1072 39.20 -99.62 46.80
CA ASN A 1072 38.05 -99.64 45.88
C ASN A 1072 38.37 -100.15 44.46
N GLU A 1073 39.56 -100.68 44.22
CA GLU A 1073 39.93 -101.32 42.96
C GLU A 1073 40.00 -102.85 43.13
N ALA A 1074 39.77 -103.58 42.03
CA ALA A 1074 39.87 -105.04 42.00
C ALA A 1074 41.18 -105.49 41.35
N TRP A 1075 42.02 -106.18 42.14
CA TRP A 1075 43.37 -106.60 41.77
C TRP A 1075 43.45 -108.14 41.63
N PRO A 1076 44.25 -108.66 40.68
CA PRO A 1076 44.35 -110.08 40.41
C PRO A 1076 45.46 -110.78 41.22
N GLU A 1077 45.20 -112.02 41.67
CA GLU A 1077 46.24 -112.97 42.08
C GLU A 1077 46.35 -114.08 41.03
N VAL A 1078 47.53 -114.26 40.46
CA VAL A 1078 47.76 -115.21 39.36
C VAL A 1078 48.42 -116.48 39.86
N SER A 1079 47.98 -117.63 39.35
CA SER A 1079 48.66 -118.89 39.63
C SER A 1079 50.06 -118.88 39.01
N LYS A 1080 51.04 -119.60 39.60
CA LYS A 1080 52.37 -119.66 38.99
C LYS A 1080 52.34 -120.32 37.60
N ASN A 1081 51.40 -121.24 37.36
CA ASN A 1081 51.19 -121.86 36.05
C ASN A 1081 50.76 -120.83 35.00
N ASP A 1082 49.83 -119.94 35.36
CA ASP A 1082 49.36 -118.88 34.47
C ASP A 1082 50.45 -117.83 34.24
N ALA A 1083 51.19 -117.47 35.30
CA ALA A 1083 52.34 -116.59 35.17
C ALA A 1083 53.38 -117.15 34.18
N GLN A 1084 53.59 -118.46 34.10
CA GLN A 1084 54.56 -119.06 33.15
C GLN A 1084 54.00 -119.31 31.75
N THR A 1085 52.69 -119.14 31.55
CA THR A 1085 52.06 -119.38 30.25
C THR A 1085 52.05 -118.09 29.43
N THR A 1086 52.77 -118.10 28.31
CA THR A 1086 52.88 -116.93 27.41
C THR A 1086 51.50 -116.41 27.00
N GLY A 1087 51.28 -115.11 27.20
CA GLY A 1087 50.08 -114.38 26.80
C GLY A 1087 48.91 -114.41 27.79
N VAL A 1088 49.03 -115.05 28.98
CA VAL A 1088 47.89 -115.22 29.90
C VAL A 1088 47.71 -114.07 30.90
N THR A 1089 48.79 -113.57 31.52
CA THR A 1089 48.70 -112.56 32.58
C THR A 1089 49.12 -111.15 32.16
N GLY A 1090 49.44 -110.98 30.86
CA GLY A 1090 50.08 -109.77 30.34
C GLY A 1090 51.56 -109.61 30.77
N CYS A 1091 52.12 -110.65 31.39
CA CYS A 1091 53.44 -110.65 32.02
C CYS A 1091 54.23 -111.92 31.67
N ASP A 1092 54.65 -112.01 30.41
CA ASP A 1092 55.38 -113.19 29.93
C ASP A 1092 56.66 -113.43 30.73
N GLU A 1093 57.14 -114.66 30.70
CA GLU A 1093 58.31 -115.10 31.48
C GLU A 1093 59.51 -114.16 31.37
N ALA A 1094 59.78 -113.67 30.16
CA ALA A 1094 60.88 -112.72 29.91
C ALA A 1094 60.71 -111.39 30.67
N TYR A 1095 59.50 -110.98 31.03
CA TYR A 1095 59.22 -109.72 31.71
C TYR A 1095 58.96 -109.89 33.21
N GLN A 1096 59.06 -111.10 33.74
CA GLN A 1096 58.93 -111.33 35.17
C GLN A 1096 60.22 -110.92 35.90
N PRO A 1097 60.09 -110.23 37.05
CA PRO A 1097 61.24 -109.83 37.84
C PRO A 1097 61.92 -111.03 38.50
N LEU A 1098 63.24 -110.97 38.68
CA LEU A 1098 63.93 -111.87 39.59
C LEU A 1098 63.61 -111.52 41.04
N LEU A 1099 63.84 -112.46 41.95
CA LEU A 1099 63.75 -112.20 43.38
C LEU A 1099 64.70 -111.08 43.81
N ALA A 1100 65.85 -110.94 43.14
CA ALA A 1100 66.78 -109.83 43.38
C ALA A 1100 66.16 -108.46 43.00
N ASP A 1101 65.40 -108.40 41.90
CA ASP A 1101 64.74 -107.17 41.46
C ASP A 1101 63.64 -106.75 42.44
N LEU A 1102 62.82 -107.71 42.89
CA LEU A 1102 61.80 -107.49 43.91
C LEU A 1102 62.39 -107.08 45.26
N LYS A 1103 63.52 -107.68 45.66
CA LYS A 1103 64.24 -107.30 46.89
C LYS A 1103 64.75 -105.87 46.84
N THR A 1104 65.30 -105.45 45.70
CA THR A 1104 65.74 -104.06 45.50
C THR A 1104 64.55 -103.12 45.55
N LEU A 1105 63.46 -103.45 44.85
CA LEU A 1105 62.23 -102.66 44.86
C LEU A 1105 61.65 -102.49 46.29
N TYR A 1106 61.60 -103.58 47.07
CA TYR A 1106 61.21 -103.52 48.48
C TYR A 1106 62.23 -102.74 49.33
N GLY A 1107 63.53 -102.90 49.07
CA GLY A 1107 64.60 -102.20 49.80
C GLY A 1107 64.54 -100.69 49.62
N ASP A 1108 64.15 -100.21 48.44
CA ASP A 1108 63.95 -98.79 48.13
C ASP A 1108 62.68 -98.24 48.78
N HIS A 1109 61.66 -99.10 48.96
CA HIS A 1109 60.33 -98.74 49.46
C HIS A 1109 59.82 -99.72 50.52
N PRO A 1110 60.48 -99.79 51.70
CA PRO A 1110 60.16 -100.80 52.71
C PRO A 1110 58.82 -100.50 53.40
N LYS A 1111 58.29 -101.48 54.16
CA LYS A 1111 57.10 -101.31 55.03
C LYS A 1111 55.82 -100.86 54.30
N GLY A 1112 55.67 -101.25 53.03
CA GLY A 1112 54.48 -100.92 52.24
C GLY A 1112 54.44 -99.49 51.71
N GLU A 1113 55.57 -98.77 51.68
CA GLU A 1113 55.67 -97.42 51.09
C GLU A 1113 55.23 -97.37 49.61
N LEU A 1114 55.27 -98.50 48.90
CA LEU A 1114 54.74 -98.63 47.54
C LEU A 1114 53.23 -98.29 47.45
N ASP A 1115 52.45 -98.55 48.49
CA ASP A 1115 51.02 -98.20 48.56
C ASP A 1115 50.80 -96.69 48.69
N THR A 1116 51.45 -96.04 49.66
CA THR A 1116 51.22 -94.61 49.90
C THR A 1116 51.86 -93.70 48.85
N LEU A 1117 53.02 -94.10 48.30
CA LEU A 1117 53.77 -93.29 47.35
C LEU A 1117 53.33 -93.53 45.90
N TYR A 1118 53.05 -94.79 45.55
CA TYR A 1118 52.73 -95.19 44.19
C TYR A 1118 51.36 -95.83 44.04
N GLY A 1119 50.57 -95.97 45.10
CA GLY A 1119 49.23 -96.56 45.05
C GLY A 1119 49.21 -98.07 44.86
N TRP A 1120 50.35 -98.76 44.94
CA TRP A 1120 50.38 -100.18 44.65
C TRP A 1120 49.70 -100.99 45.76
N PRO A 1121 48.86 -101.99 45.41
CA PRO A 1121 48.01 -102.74 46.35
C PRO A 1121 48.80 -103.80 47.13
N VAL A 1122 49.88 -103.42 47.80
CA VAL A 1122 50.85 -104.36 48.39
C VAL A 1122 50.43 -104.90 49.75
N LYS A 1123 49.48 -104.25 50.45
CA LYS A 1123 49.08 -104.68 51.80
C LYS A 1123 48.20 -105.91 51.75
N SER A 1124 47.26 -105.99 50.81
CA SER A 1124 46.32 -107.11 50.68
C SER A 1124 46.76 -108.16 49.65
N ALA A 1125 47.69 -107.83 48.74
CA ALA A 1125 48.25 -108.74 47.72
C ALA A 1125 48.89 -110.05 48.25
N GLY A 1126 49.21 -110.13 49.54
CA GLY A 1126 50.00 -111.22 50.08
C GLY A 1126 51.43 -111.22 49.54
N TYR A 1127 51.76 -112.17 48.66
CA TYR A 1127 53.09 -112.39 48.08
C TYR A 1127 53.14 -112.03 46.58
N TRP A 1128 54.34 -111.72 46.08
CA TRP A 1128 54.60 -111.35 44.68
C TRP A 1128 55.56 -112.32 44.02
N TRP A 1129 55.23 -112.78 42.81
CA TRP A 1129 56.02 -113.78 42.08
C TRP A 1129 57.38 -113.28 41.62
N ALA A 1130 58.43 -114.08 41.88
CA ALA A 1130 59.72 -113.98 41.21
C ALA A 1130 59.82 -115.02 40.07
N LEU A 1131 60.66 -114.74 39.08
CA LEU A 1131 60.93 -115.62 37.95
C LEU A 1131 61.83 -116.81 38.33
N ASP A 1132 62.92 -116.55 39.06
CA ASP A 1132 63.93 -117.53 39.42
C ASP A 1132 63.43 -118.58 40.42
N ARG A 1133 64.06 -119.76 40.36
CA ARG A 1133 63.77 -120.92 41.21
C ARG A 1133 64.97 -121.24 42.09
N LEU A 1134 64.69 -121.83 43.25
CA LEU A 1134 65.73 -122.46 44.06
C LEU A 1134 66.32 -123.68 43.33
N PRO A 1135 67.56 -124.11 43.67
CA PRO A 1135 68.15 -125.33 43.11
C PRO A 1135 67.30 -126.59 43.32
N SER A 1136 66.42 -126.60 44.33
CA SER A 1136 65.45 -127.68 44.58
C SER A 1136 64.29 -127.72 43.57
N GLY A 1137 64.16 -126.71 42.71
CA GLY A 1137 63.06 -126.56 41.76
C GLY A 1137 61.85 -125.77 42.28
N ALA A 1138 61.87 -125.31 43.53
CA ALA A 1138 60.79 -124.51 44.13
C ALA A 1138 60.74 -123.08 43.56
N TYR A 1139 59.53 -122.59 43.29
CA TYR A 1139 59.27 -121.21 42.86
C TYR A 1139 59.45 -120.23 44.02
N GLN A 1140 60.03 -119.06 43.73
CA GLN A 1140 60.29 -118.03 44.73
C GLN A 1140 59.28 -116.89 44.63
N TYR A 1141 58.94 -116.31 45.77
CA TYR A 1141 58.03 -115.17 45.86
C TYR A 1141 58.31 -114.36 47.13
N MET A 1142 57.96 -113.07 47.13
CA MET A 1142 58.21 -112.18 48.26
C MET A 1142 57.04 -111.25 48.56
N ARG A 1143 56.83 -110.90 49.82
CA ARG A 1143 55.90 -109.84 50.22
C ARG A 1143 56.55 -108.47 50.00
N LEU A 1144 55.92 -107.62 49.20
CA LEU A 1144 56.42 -106.27 48.92
C LEU A 1144 56.03 -105.24 50.00
N ASP A 1145 55.25 -105.61 51.00
CA ASP A 1145 54.96 -104.78 52.18
C ASP A 1145 55.86 -105.13 53.39
N THR A 1146 56.22 -106.40 53.58
CA THR A 1146 57.04 -106.86 54.73
C THR A 1146 58.46 -107.30 54.39
N GLY A 1147 58.76 -107.56 53.11
CA GLY A 1147 60.05 -108.10 52.66
C GLY A 1147 60.23 -109.60 52.92
N GLU A 1148 59.20 -110.28 53.42
CA GLU A 1148 59.23 -111.73 53.69
C GLU A 1148 59.37 -112.52 52.39
N ILE A 1149 60.32 -113.46 52.34
CA ILE A 1149 60.59 -114.32 51.18
C ILE A 1149 60.21 -115.74 51.52
N SER A 1150 59.53 -116.41 50.59
CA SER A 1150 59.17 -117.82 50.74
C SER A 1150 59.30 -118.55 49.40
N SER A 1151 59.09 -119.87 49.43
CA SER A 1151 59.17 -120.72 48.24
C SER A 1151 58.22 -121.90 48.33
N TYR A 1152 57.70 -122.35 47.18
CA TYR A 1152 56.74 -123.46 47.12
C TYR A 1152 56.88 -124.25 45.82
N TYR A 1153 56.48 -125.52 45.85
CA TYR A 1153 56.64 -126.43 44.71
C TYR A 1153 55.41 -126.49 43.80
N SER A 1154 54.21 -126.18 44.31
CA SER A 1154 53.00 -126.27 43.50
C SER A 1154 52.91 -125.13 42.49
N PRO A 1155 52.71 -125.42 41.19
CA PRO A 1155 52.44 -124.40 40.19
C PRO A 1155 51.03 -123.81 40.32
N MET A 1156 50.15 -124.38 41.17
CA MET A 1156 48.78 -123.91 41.40
C MET A 1156 48.64 -122.86 42.52
N MET A 1157 49.72 -122.50 43.23
CA MET A 1157 49.64 -121.38 44.18
C MET A 1157 49.42 -120.09 43.41
N SER A 1158 48.57 -119.20 43.95
CA SER A 1158 48.37 -117.84 43.46
C SER A 1158 49.14 -116.82 44.28
N ALA A 1159 49.66 -115.80 43.60
CA ALA A 1159 50.31 -114.65 44.21
C ALA A 1159 50.16 -113.45 43.26
N ALA A 1160 50.37 -112.24 43.75
CA ALA A 1160 50.38 -111.05 42.91
C ALA A 1160 51.56 -111.11 41.92
N GLN A 1161 51.39 -110.42 40.79
CA GLN A 1161 52.41 -110.35 39.74
C GLN A 1161 52.64 -108.91 39.33
N VAL A 1162 53.92 -108.56 39.22
CA VAL A 1162 54.38 -107.32 38.61
C VAL A 1162 55.30 -107.66 37.46
N CYS A 1163 55.35 -106.78 36.47
CA CYS A 1163 56.17 -106.96 35.28
C CYS A 1163 57.23 -105.89 35.20
N LEU A 1164 58.36 -106.25 34.62
CA LEU A 1164 59.33 -105.31 34.11
C LEU A 1164 58.82 -104.69 32.81
N THR A 1165 59.28 -103.48 32.52
CA THR A 1165 59.03 -102.82 31.24
C THR A 1165 59.84 -103.44 30.11
N GLU A 1166 61.08 -103.85 30.42
CA GLU A 1166 62.06 -104.48 29.53
C GLU A 1166 62.25 -105.97 29.88
N PRO A 1167 62.58 -106.84 28.90
CA PRO A 1167 62.77 -108.25 29.15
C PRO A 1167 64.10 -108.56 29.87
N HIS A 1168 64.08 -109.49 30.81
CA HIS A 1168 65.21 -110.04 31.55
C HIS A 1168 66.09 -110.94 30.66
N ALA A 1169 67.41 -110.99 30.91
CA ALA A 1169 68.35 -111.82 30.15
C ALA A 1169 68.09 -113.35 30.34
N PRO A 1170 68.29 -114.20 29.30
CA PRO A 1170 67.99 -115.63 29.37
C PRO A 1170 68.88 -116.41 30.36
N LEU A 1171 68.27 -117.34 31.11
CA LEU A 1171 68.95 -118.20 32.10
C LEU A 1171 69.75 -119.34 31.42
N PRO A 1172 70.97 -119.72 31.87
CA PRO A 1172 71.77 -120.79 31.24
C PRO A 1172 71.19 -122.21 31.41
N ALA A 1173 71.20 -123.03 30.36
CA ALA A 1173 70.71 -124.43 30.35
C ALA A 1173 71.73 -125.46 30.93
N ALA A 1174 71.23 -126.53 31.58
CA ALA A 1174 72.01 -127.57 32.27
C ALA A 1174 72.62 -128.66 31.34
N ILE A 1175 73.76 -129.23 31.77
CA ILE A 1175 74.74 -130.10 31.05
C ILE A 1175 74.24 -131.53 30.77
N GLU A 1176 74.63 -132.11 29.63
CA GLU A 1176 74.39 -133.52 29.20
C GLU A 1176 75.63 -134.43 29.45
N LEU A 1177 75.43 -135.64 30.00
CA LEU A 1177 76.46 -136.70 30.19
C LEU A 1177 75.94 -138.04 29.64
N THR A 1178 76.69 -138.72 28.78
CA THR A 1178 76.40 -140.09 28.26
C THR A 1178 77.46 -141.13 28.67
N SER A 1179 77.02 -142.35 29.03
CA SER A 1179 77.83 -143.52 29.45
C SER A 1179 77.58 -144.74 28.54
N SER A 1180 78.59 -145.58 28.23
CA SER A 1180 78.42 -147.02 27.89
C SER A 1180 79.73 -147.83 27.69
N LEU A 1181 80.04 -148.79 28.59
CA LEU A 1181 80.48 -150.21 28.37
C LEU A 1181 81.20 -150.85 29.60
N PRO A 1182 80.88 -152.11 29.99
CA PRO A 1182 81.67 -152.98 30.88
C PRO A 1182 82.64 -153.91 30.09
N VAL A 1183 83.71 -154.41 30.73
CA VAL A 1183 84.70 -155.29 30.07
C VAL A 1183 84.10 -156.66 29.80
N ASP A 1184 84.49 -157.22 28.65
CA ASP A 1184 84.67 -158.64 28.29
C ASP A 1184 83.90 -159.06 27.02
N VAL A 1185 84.55 -159.51 25.94
CA VAL A 1185 85.99 -159.82 25.79
C VAL A 1185 86.48 -159.67 24.33
N ARG A 1186 87.54 -158.86 24.12
CA ARG A 1186 88.44 -158.69 22.94
C ARG A 1186 87.91 -158.74 21.49
N ARG A 1187 88.55 -157.85 20.70
CA ARG A 1187 88.34 -157.41 19.31
C ARG A 1187 87.32 -156.29 19.19
#